data_AF-A0A7K1Y8B4-F1
#
_entry.id   AF-A0A7K1Y8B4-F1
#
_cell.length_a   1.000
_cell.length_b   1.000
_cell.length_c   1.000
_cell.angle_alpha   90.00
_cell.angle_beta   90.00
_cell.angle_gamma   90.00
#
_symmetry.space_group_name_H-M   'P 1'
#
loop_
_entity.id
_entity.type
_entity.pdbx_description
1 polymer ?
#
loop_
_entity_poly.entity_id
_entity_poly.type
_entity_poly.pdbx_seq_one_letter_code
_entity_poly.pdbx_strand_id
1 'polypeptide(L)'
;MAVILISAVKAYGVDKHPLIKNRFVFADGCTPISTLPCANLDVSLPYTLNFNSYVANTIVDKNGNGTGFTMVRSISASRASGDGSPSNSSVPGYEPSKLTVSNSTLKILTNKGIASTTSNNQLNSLGVRVNSTIKLQIDTKIIFPYNGTSFQQGGLWFGLNDKTFLKLVAVGNKIEFMREINDVSAQNVNDQRVTSTISNLDKDTLRLRLIINPVSQTAEAFYSTDGINFLNVGASYATKTLSIAGMGLTNNTAYAGIYATYRNGSTPVTYTFDNFSVVEAIASKPTIALQNLDYFPSDGRLVFSLIQVPWRRTNDDGTHTPYNANHNKVKLRIKNNGTGTLSVSKLTLSNTSRWNLSYSGSLPFQLTSGKTIDVTIEFKAQDAGSRVALLLDQLTITSNDTSSPTKAVKLSGLWQKEGESTREPYTQEILKVFGFTTKTGYNHDDGSIDGSAVIANSDEVAASYFVKATSTKPVTVTQLAAYHGCCATTETIYWFDKGSSATTKIFTHIALDGQSLLPRKSASSTIPAKASFDPTGNFGFKVGSASSDRTKNVSGKIGIRVWQVKDYNGNIVANTYILGNDYLGTPYTNYDYQDNIYYVENIKLASSTLNASALMATAQIADSIIIGQTVIPLAHLDNAEQAVNYKKADSMIAENVQRNKITVYPNPVAGSNVSVRIDNFPPEAAVQVSILTMNGNISETHEVSTDNNGVAELTFQKSSKLITGIYLIRASTATTSSTAKLIVQ
;
A
#
# COMPACT_ATOMS: atom_id res chain seq x y z
N MET A 1 6.89 20.83 88.00
CA MET A 1 7.95 19.87 88.38
C MET A 1 8.89 19.71 87.20
N ALA A 2 10.22 19.67 87.44
CA ALA A 2 11.33 19.42 86.51
C ALA A 2 11.35 20.21 85.15
N VAL A 3 12.31 21.04 84.73
CA VAL A 3 13.77 21.23 84.90
C VAL A 3 14.60 20.80 83.66
N ILE A 4 14.98 21.83 82.89
CA ILE A 4 16.28 22.05 82.18
C ILE A 4 16.60 21.32 80.84
N LEU A 5 16.64 22.16 79.77
CA LEU A 5 17.58 22.22 78.62
C LEU A 5 17.68 21.01 77.63
N ILE A 6 18.15 21.17 76.38
CA ILE A 6 19.22 22.04 75.82
C ILE A 6 18.77 22.98 74.66
N SER A 7 19.46 24.12 74.57
CA SER A 7 19.31 25.25 73.61
C SER A 7 20.05 24.98 72.27
N ALA A 8 20.09 25.82 71.23
CA ALA A 8 19.77 27.24 70.97
C ALA A 8 19.36 27.37 69.45
N VAL A 9 19.29 28.49 68.72
CA VAL A 9 19.68 29.93 68.84
C VAL A 9 18.56 30.80 68.20
N LYS A 10 18.68 32.13 68.21
CA LYS A 10 17.79 33.08 67.49
C LYS A 10 18.34 33.54 66.13
N ALA A 11 17.45 34.08 65.30
CA ALA A 11 17.76 34.74 64.03
C ALA A 11 18.19 36.21 64.17
N TYR A 12 18.95 36.68 63.19
CA TYR A 12 19.01 38.05 62.66
C TYR A 12 18.65 37.95 61.16
N GLY A 13 18.06 38.92 60.47
CA GLY A 13 17.51 40.22 60.88
C GLY A 13 16.98 40.91 59.63
N VAL A 14 15.87 41.64 59.70
CA VAL A 14 15.18 42.21 58.52
C VAL A 14 15.02 43.71 58.70
N ASP A 15 15.54 44.53 57.77
CA ASP A 15 14.73 45.28 56.79
C ASP A 15 15.56 46.13 55.79
N LYS A 16 14.91 46.55 54.69
CA LYS A 16 15.17 47.73 53.82
C LYS A 16 16.58 47.98 53.23
N HIS A 17 16.70 47.76 51.92
CA HIS A 17 16.94 48.81 50.91
C HIS A 17 16.53 48.28 49.49
N PRO A 18 16.34 49.12 48.46
CA PRO A 18 15.47 48.79 47.32
C PRO A 18 16.06 47.82 46.28
N LEU A 19 15.21 46.95 45.75
CA LEU A 19 15.54 46.02 44.66
C LEU A 19 15.77 46.75 43.34
N ILE A 20 17.03 46.81 42.91
CA ILE A 20 17.39 47.13 41.52
C ILE A 20 16.83 46.00 40.63
N LYS A 21 15.83 46.32 39.79
CA LYS A 21 15.31 45.40 38.77
C LYS A 21 16.30 45.27 37.60
N ASN A 22 17.40 44.56 37.81
CA ASN A 22 18.21 44.05 36.72
C ASN A 22 17.37 43.02 35.94
N ARG A 23 16.85 43.44 34.77
CA ARG A 23 16.36 42.53 33.74
C ARG A 23 17.54 41.72 33.22
N PHE A 24 17.70 40.49 33.72
CA PHE A 24 18.43 39.47 32.98
C PHE A 24 17.63 39.13 31.72
N VAL A 25 18.04 39.72 30.59
CA VAL A 25 17.53 39.36 29.27
C VAL A 25 18.34 38.15 28.80
N PHE A 26 17.77 36.96 28.97
CA PHE A 26 18.31 35.75 28.34
C PHE A 26 18.10 35.86 26.83
N ALA A 27 19.19 35.80 26.07
CA ALA A 27 19.19 35.89 24.62
C ALA A 27 19.03 34.50 24.00
N ASP A 28 17.91 33.82 24.30
CA ASP A 28 17.60 32.43 23.87
C ASP A 28 17.23 32.31 22.38
N GLY A 29 17.88 33.10 21.51
CA GLY A 29 17.79 32.99 20.07
C GLY A 29 18.78 31.97 19.50
N CYS A 30 18.44 31.32 18.39
CA CYS A 30 19.33 30.41 17.68
C CYS A 30 20.37 31.20 16.85
N THR A 31 21.24 31.95 17.53
CA THR A 31 22.26 32.80 16.92
C THR A 31 23.31 31.95 16.20
N PRO A 32 23.81 32.34 15.00
CA PRO A 32 23.58 33.59 14.30
C PRO A 32 22.40 33.55 13.30
N ILE A 33 21.55 32.52 13.32
CA ILE A 33 20.57 32.23 12.26
C ILE A 33 19.12 32.58 12.60
N SER A 34 18.75 32.78 13.86
CA SER A 34 17.37 33.17 14.21
C SER A 34 17.27 33.96 15.51
N THR A 35 16.24 34.80 15.59
CA THR A 35 15.77 35.43 16.82
C THR A 35 14.86 34.50 17.66
N LEU A 36 14.52 33.33 17.12
CA LEU A 36 13.71 32.30 17.79
C LEU A 36 14.62 31.24 18.47
N PRO A 37 14.15 30.55 19.51
CA PRO A 37 14.85 29.39 20.09
C PRO A 37 15.14 28.29 19.06
N CYS A 38 16.25 27.57 19.21
CA CYS A 38 16.67 26.53 18.26
C CYS A 38 15.68 25.36 18.09
N ALA A 39 14.78 25.15 19.07
CA ALA A 39 13.70 24.17 18.99
C ALA A 39 12.57 24.57 18.02
N ASN A 40 12.43 25.88 17.73
CA ASN A 40 11.34 26.42 16.91
C ASN A 40 11.73 26.56 15.43
N LEU A 41 12.85 25.95 15.00
CA LEU A 41 13.33 26.06 13.61
C LEU A 41 12.80 24.97 12.68
N ASP A 42 12.46 23.80 13.23
CA ASP A 42 11.94 22.66 12.46
C ASP A 42 10.51 22.88 11.99
N VAL A 43 10.21 22.38 10.80
CA VAL A 43 8.83 22.33 10.27
C VAL A 43 8.46 20.92 9.83
N SER A 44 7.23 20.51 10.14
CA SER A 44 6.64 19.27 9.60
C SER A 44 6.25 19.46 8.14
N LEU A 45 6.37 18.40 7.34
CA LEU A 45 5.94 18.40 5.94
C LEU A 45 4.52 17.79 5.80
N PRO A 46 3.70 18.23 4.83
CA PRO A 46 3.95 19.32 3.89
C PRO A 46 3.93 20.70 4.57
N TYR A 47 4.91 21.53 4.26
CA TYR A 47 5.01 22.90 4.75
C TYR A 47 4.73 23.89 3.63
N THR A 48 3.78 24.81 3.82
CA THR A 48 3.35 25.76 2.78
C THR A 48 3.07 27.13 3.37
N LEU A 49 3.66 28.16 2.75
CA LEU A 49 3.41 29.58 2.99
C LEU A 49 2.76 30.18 1.74
N ASN A 50 1.62 30.84 1.90
CA ASN A 50 0.90 31.60 0.86
C ASN A 50 0.74 33.09 1.23
N PHE A 51 1.38 33.50 2.34
CA PHE A 51 1.43 34.87 2.87
C PHE A 51 0.06 35.56 3.05
N ASN A 52 -1.04 34.81 3.10
CA ASN A 52 -2.40 35.33 3.24
C ASN A 52 -2.72 35.82 4.67
N SER A 53 -1.88 35.44 5.62
CA SER A 53 -1.99 35.69 7.05
C SER A 53 -0.59 35.64 7.68
N TYR A 54 -0.43 36.25 8.86
CA TYR A 54 0.85 36.31 9.56
C TYR A 54 1.04 35.06 10.43
N VAL A 55 2.23 34.47 10.40
CA VAL A 55 2.51 33.21 11.11
C VAL A 55 3.21 33.52 12.44
N ALA A 56 2.52 33.27 13.56
CA ALA A 56 3.09 33.47 14.89
C ALA A 56 4.35 32.62 15.13
N ASN A 57 5.27 33.11 15.97
CA ASN A 57 6.56 32.47 16.28
C ASN A 57 7.47 32.23 15.05
N THR A 58 7.51 33.20 14.12
CA THR A 58 8.39 33.18 12.94
C THR A 58 9.20 34.47 12.82
N ILE A 59 10.20 34.50 11.94
CA ILE A 59 10.98 35.71 11.60
C ILE A 59 10.01 36.80 11.13
N VAL A 60 10.09 37.99 11.71
CA VAL A 60 9.13 39.09 11.45
C VAL A 60 9.55 40.02 10.33
N ASP A 61 8.59 40.71 9.73
CA ASP A 61 8.80 41.80 8.78
C ASP A 61 9.01 43.16 9.48
N LYS A 62 9.17 44.24 8.70
CA LYS A 62 9.37 45.61 9.22
C LYS A 62 8.26 46.12 10.15
N ASN A 63 7.08 45.50 10.14
CA ASN A 63 5.92 45.88 10.94
C ASN A 63 5.75 44.98 12.18
N GLY A 64 6.62 43.97 12.36
CA GLY A 64 6.49 42.94 13.40
C GLY A 64 5.63 41.74 12.98
N ASN A 65 5.23 41.64 11.71
CA ASN A 65 4.38 40.55 11.23
C ASN A 65 5.20 39.31 10.88
N GLY A 66 4.86 38.14 11.43
CA GLY A 66 5.57 36.89 11.17
C GLY A 66 5.47 36.41 9.72
N THR A 67 6.62 36.18 9.08
CA THR A 67 6.76 35.84 7.65
C THR A 67 6.50 34.37 7.32
N GLY A 68 6.42 33.49 8.32
CA GLY A 68 6.42 32.03 8.13
C GLY A 68 7.80 31.41 8.31
N PHE A 69 8.85 32.02 7.76
CA PHE A 69 10.21 31.48 7.86
C PHE A 69 10.74 31.52 9.29
N THR A 70 11.41 30.46 9.74
CA THR A 70 11.88 30.31 11.13
C THR A 70 13.32 30.79 11.32
N MET A 71 14.10 30.92 10.25
CA MET A 71 15.49 31.36 10.29
C MET A 71 15.89 32.23 9.09
N VAL A 72 17.06 32.86 9.20
CA VAL A 72 17.84 33.39 8.07
C VAL A 72 19.16 32.64 7.99
N ARG A 73 19.71 32.47 6.78
CA ARG A 73 21.05 31.90 6.58
C ARG A 73 22.11 32.77 7.30
N SER A 74 23.13 32.12 7.84
CA SER A 74 24.32 32.77 8.39
C SER A 74 25.06 33.61 7.35
N ILE A 75 25.92 34.52 7.81
CA ILE A 75 26.96 35.16 6.99
C ILE A 75 28.32 34.99 7.67
N SER A 76 29.31 34.49 6.92
CA SER A 76 30.70 34.36 7.37
C SER A 76 31.63 35.44 6.80
N ALA A 77 31.19 36.18 5.78
CA ALA A 77 31.91 37.36 5.27
C ALA A 77 31.31 38.67 5.81
N SER A 78 32.14 39.72 5.86
CA SER A 78 31.68 41.07 6.23
C SER A 78 30.59 41.57 5.28
N ARG A 79 29.61 42.30 5.81
CA ARG A 79 28.57 42.98 5.01
C ARG A 79 29.18 43.90 3.97
N ALA A 80 28.52 44.07 2.82
CA ALA A 80 28.92 45.05 1.84
C ALA A 80 28.70 46.48 2.39
N SER A 81 29.54 47.44 1.99
CA SER A 81 29.48 48.82 2.50
C SER A 81 28.14 49.52 2.31
N GLY A 82 27.38 49.14 1.28
CA GLY A 82 26.02 49.64 1.01
C GLY A 82 24.90 49.02 1.86
N ASP A 83 25.19 48.01 2.69
CA ASP A 83 24.20 47.33 3.53
C ASP A 83 24.18 47.81 5.00
N GLY A 84 25.19 48.57 5.42
CA GLY A 84 25.29 49.12 6.77
C GLY A 84 25.44 48.08 7.88
N SER A 85 25.39 48.57 9.13
CA SER A 85 25.48 47.73 10.34
C SER A 85 24.23 46.87 10.54
N PRO A 86 24.34 45.71 11.21
CA PRO A 86 23.17 44.87 11.51
C PRO A 86 22.12 45.54 12.39
N SER A 87 20.84 45.41 12.00
CA SER A 87 19.68 45.69 12.87
C SER A 87 19.69 44.82 14.14
N ASN A 88 20.31 43.63 14.08
CA ASN A 88 20.59 42.78 15.24
C ASN A 88 21.99 42.15 15.08
N SER A 89 22.92 42.49 15.97
CA SER A 89 24.30 41.96 15.95
C SER A 89 24.37 40.45 16.22
N SER A 90 23.41 39.89 16.95
CA SER A 90 23.30 38.45 17.23
C SER A 90 22.72 37.64 16.06
N VAL A 91 22.11 38.30 15.07
CA VAL A 91 21.56 37.65 13.85
C VAL A 91 21.97 38.48 12.62
N PRO A 92 23.28 38.55 12.29
CA PRO A 92 23.82 39.55 11.37
C PRO A 92 23.40 39.37 9.90
N GLY A 93 22.75 38.25 9.54
CA GLY A 93 22.12 38.03 8.24
C GLY A 93 20.72 38.63 8.09
N TYR A 94 20.10 39.13 9.17
CA TYR A 94 18.68 39.55 9.22
C TYR A 94 18.52 41.07 9.15
N GLU A 95 17.63 41.54 8.28
CA GLU A 95 17.21 42.94 8.17
C GLU A 95 15.67 43.05 8.04
N PRO A 96 14.90 43.16 9.14
CA PRO A 96 13.44 43.21 9.09
C PRO A 96 12.92 44.40 8.27
N SER A 97 13.64 45.54 8.30
CA SER A 97 13.33 46.76 7.53
C SER A 97 13.19 46.55 6.02
N LYS A 98 13.76 45.45 5.49
CA LYS A 98 13.76 45.06 4.07
C LYS A 98 12.69 44.04 3.71
N LEU A 99 11.95 43.53 4.69
CA LEU A 99 10.89 42.54 4.52
C LEU A 99 9.51 43.21 4.63
N THR A 100 8.51 42.71 3.89
CA THR A 100 7.11 43.13 4.07
C THR A 100 6.15 42.00 3.69
N VAL A 101 5.31 41.56 4.63
CA VAL A 101 4.19 40.64 4.38
C VAL A 101 2.95 41.49 4.12
N SER A 102 2.42 41.45 2.89
CA SER A 102 1.27 42.27 2.48
C SER A 102 0.56 41.68 1.27
N ASN A 103 -0.77 41.81 1.22
CA ASN A 103 -1.60 41.48 0.05
C ASN A 103 -1.32 40.07 -0.51
N SER A 104 -1.29 39.05 0.36
CA SER A 104 -0.94 37.66 0.02
C SER A 104 0.44 37.47 -0.64
N THR A 105 1.40 38.34 -0.33
CA THR A 105 2.78 38.24 -0.81
C THR A 105 3.80 38.58 0.28
N LEU A 106 4.99 38.01 0.17
CA LEU A 106 6.19 38.42 0.90
C LEU A 106 7.13 39.13 -0.07
N LYS A 107 7.48 40.37 0.27
CA LYS A 107 8.38 41.22 -0.52
C LYS A 107 9.74 41.33 0.17
N ILE A 108 10.80 41.10 -0.61
CA ILE A 108 12.19 41.31 -0.19
C ILE A 108 12.75 42.47 -1.00
N LEU A 109 13.00 43.61 -0.33
CA LEU A 109 13.80 44.71 -0.85
C LEU A 109 15.28 44.34 -0.72
N THR A 110 16.00 44.33 -1.83
CA THR A 110 17.32 43.67 -1.87
C THR A 110 18.47 44.44 -1.21
N ASN A 111 19.51 43.68 -0.86
CA ASN A 111 20.78 44.14 -0.31
C ASN A 111 21.95 43.87 -1.29
N LYS A 112 23.13 44.45 -1.03
CA LYS A 112 24.37 44.23 -1.80
C LYS A 112 25.13 42.96 -1.38
N GLY A 113 24.77 42.35 -0.26
CA GLY A 113 25.18 40.99 0.10
C GLY A 113 24.84 39.98 -1.01
N ILE A 114 25.71 38.99 -1.25
CA ILE A 114 25.46 37.89 -2.20
C ILE A 114 25.79 36.54 -1.55
N ALA A 115 25.30 35.45 -2.15
CA ALA A 115 25.68 34.08 -1.87
C ALA A 115 26.51 33.56 -3.06
N SER A 116 27.83 33.66 -2.98
CA SER A 116 28.75 33.25 -4.06
C SER A 116 30.19 33.11 -3.56
N THR A 117 30.67 31.89 -3.39
CA THR A 117 32.04 31.51 -3.00
C THR A 117 32.51 32.19 -1.71
N THR A 118 33.56 33.01 -1.75
CA THR A 118 34.03 33.76 -0.56
C THR A 118 33.19 35.00 -0.26
N SER A 119 32.32 35.44 -1.17
CA SER A 119 31.33 36.48 -0.91
C SER A 119 30.10 35.87 -0.23
N ASN A 120 30.26 35.59 1.07
CA ASN A 120 29.24 35.02 1.94
C ASN A 120 28.58 36.08 2.84
N ASN A 121 27.92 37.06 2.21
CA ASN A 121 27.33 38.19 2.91
C ASN A 121 25.86 38.49 2.54
N GLN A 122 25.19 37.55 1.86
CA GLN A 122 23.75 37.59 1.56
C GLN A 122 22.91 37.86 2.81
N LEU A 123 22.15 38.97 2.79
CA LEU A 123 21.17 39.27 3.83
C LEU A 123 19.79 38.74 3.44
N ASN A 124 18.95 38.44 4.43
CA ASN A 124 17.58 37.94 4.26
C ASN A 124 17.45 36.72 3.32
N SER A 125 18.39 35.77 3.39
CA SER A 125 18.15 34.39 2.96
C SER A 125 17.24 33.69 3.96
N LEU A 126 15.94 33.94 3.88
CA LEU A 126 14.92 33.36 4.76
C LEU A 126 14.83 31.85 4.54
N GLY A 127 14.59 31.06 5.59
CA GLY A 127 14.45 29.61 5.48
C GLY A 127 13.74 28.94 6.65
N VAL A 128 13.57 27.62 6.52
CA VAL A 128 13.03 26.69 7.52
C VAL A 128 13.88 25.43 7.59
N ARG A 129 14.01 24.80 8.77
CA ARG A 129 14.75 23.54 8.92
C ARG A 129 13.85 22.35 8.59
N VAL A 130 14.34 21.45 7.73
CA VAL A 130 13.59 20.29 7.23
C VAL A 130 14.43 19.01 7.31
N ASN A 131 13.76 17.87 7.53
CA ASN A 131 14.38 16.56 7.33
C ASN A 131 14.73 16.39 5.84
N SER A 132 16.01 16.15 5.55
CA SER A 132 16.55 16.01 4.19
C SER A 132 16.97 14.58 3.82
N THR A 133 16.72 13.60 4.71
CA THR A 133 16.94 12.17 4.46
C THR A 133 15.90 11.55 3.51
N ILE A 134 14.78 12.25 3.29
CA ILE A 134 13.72 11.89 2.35
C ILE A 134 13.85 12.68 1.04
N LYS A 135 13.19 12.21 -0.03
CA LYS A 135 13.16 12.94 -1.30
C LYS A 135 12.30 14.19 -1.13
N LEU A 136 12.85 15.38 -1.40
CA LEU A 136 12.13 16.65 -1.22
C LEU A 136 11.78 17.29 -2.56
N GLN A 137 10.65 18.01 -2.58
CA GLN A 137 10.30 19.02 -3.57
C GLN A 137 10.13 20.35 -2.86
N ILE A 138 10.75 21.39 -3.38
CA ILE A 138 10.70 22.76 -2.89
C ILE A 138 10.18 23.64 -4.02
N ASP A 139 9.11 24.39 -3.80
CA ASP A 139 8.49 25.29 -4.79
C ASP A 139 8.46 26.74 -4.29
N THR A 140 8.49 27.70 -5.21
CA THR A 140 8.09 29.09 -4.98
C THR A 140 7.53 29.73 -6.26
N LYS A 141 6.74 30.79 -6.11
CA LYS A 141 6.19 31.60 -7.19
C LYS A 141 6.67 33.06 -7.00
N ILE A 142 7.39 33.57 -8.00
CA ILE A 142 7.85 34.97 -8.08
C ILE A 142 6.95 35.72 -9.06
N ILE A 143 6.45 36.87 -8.64
CA ILE A 143 5.69 37.79 -9.49
C ILE A 143 6.67 38.80 -10.09
N PHE A 144 6.74 38.89 -11.42
CA PHE A 144 7.53 39.88 -12.17
C PHE A 144 9.01 39.96 -11.73
N PRO A 145 9.79 38.86 -11.85
CA PRO A 145 11.19 38.81 -11.45
C PRO A 145 12.04 39.87 -12.18
N TYR A 146 12.89 40.59 -11.44
CA TYR A 146 13.64 41.72 -11.99
C TYR A 146 14.68 41.30 -13.05
N ASN A 147 14.60 41.88 -14.25
CA ASN A 147 15.55 41.67 -15.35
C ASN A 147 16.86 42.45 -15.16
N GLY A 148 17.65 42.05 -14.17
CA GLY A 148 18.97 42.64 -13.90
C GLY A 148 20.12 41.74 -14.32
N THR A 149 21.12 42.31 -14.97
CA THR A 149 22.35 41.63 -15.42
C THR A 149 23.55 41.84 -14.50
N SER A 150 23.46 42.76 -13.54
CA SER A 150 24.50 43.12 -12.56
C SER A 150 24.41 42.28 -11.28
N PHE A 151 24.21 40.97 -11.44
CA PHE A 151 23.96 39.99 -10.37
C PHE A 151 22.69 40.23 -9.52
N GLN A 152 21.75 41.07 -9.97
CA GLN A 152 20.40 41.06 -9.39
C GLN A 152 19.76 39.69 -9.61
N GLN A 153 19.38 39.02 -8.54
CA GLN A 153 18.79 37.68 -8.60
C GLN A 153 17.85 37.43 -7.43
N GLY A 154 16.89 36.53 -7.62
CA GLY A 154 15.98 36.09 -6.55
C GLY A 154 15.36 34.74 -6.85
N GLY A 155 15.07 33.96 -5.80
CA GLY A 155 14.54 32.60 -5.92
C GLY A 155 14.82 31.73 -4.70
N LEU A 156 14.91 30.42 -4.93
CA LEU A 156 15.10 29.39 -3.91
C LEU A 156 16.56 29.21 -3.50
N TRP A 157 16.77 28.79 -2.25
CA TRP A 157 18.01 28.16 -1.80
C TRP A 157 17.71 26.91 -0.97
N PHE A 158 18.65 25.97 -0.95
CA PHE A 158 18.61 24.76 -0.12
C PHE A 158 20.03 24.38 0.31
N GLY A 159 20.34 24.34 1.61
CA GLY A 159 21.72 24.13 2.06
C GLY A 159 21.89 23.91 3.56
N LEU A 160 23.13 23.71 3.98
CA LEU A 160 23.49 23.55 5.40
C LEU A 160 23.85 24.90 6.05
N ASN A 161 24.51 25.77 5.31
CA ASN A 161 25.03 27.06 5.77
C ASN A 161 25.27 27.99 4.56
N ASP A 162 26.05 29.03 4.75
CA ASP A 162 26.39 29.97 3.68
C ASP A 162 27.40 29.47 2.65
N LYS A 163 28.15 28.40 2.97
CA LYS A 163 29.28 27.86 2.18
C LYS A 163 28.94 26.62 1.34
N THR A 164 27.92 25.87 1.76
CA THR A 164 27.52 24.59 1.15
C THR A 164 26.01 24.54 0.95
N PHE A 165 25.58 24.83 -0.28
CA PHE A 165 24.19 25.06 -0.65
C PHE A 165 23.92 24.86 -2.15
N LEU A 166 22.64 24.83 -2.50
CA LEU A 166 22.07 24.96 -3.83
C LEU A 166 21.30 26.28 -3.92
N LYS A 167 21.28 26.89 -5.10
CA LYS A 167 20.46 28.07 -5.43
C LYS A 167 19.76 27.85 -6.76
N LEU A 168 18.50 28.27 -6.85
CA LEU A 168 17.68 28.25 -8.06
C LEU A 168 16.99 29.60 -8.19
N VAL A 169 17.45 30.46 -9.12
CA VAL A 169 17.10 31.88 -9.19
C VAL A 169 16.78 32.36 -10.60
N ALA A 170 15.97 33.42 -10.68
CA ALA A 170 15.87 34.26 -11.87
C ALA A 170 16.97 35.33 -11.86
N VAL A 171 17.67 35.50 -12.99
CA VAL A 171 18.73 36.51 -13.20
C VAL A 171 18.82 36.86 -14.69
N GLY A 172 18.77 38.14 -15.06
CA GLY A 172 18.90 38.62 -16.45
C GLY A 172 18.00 37.92 -17.47
N ASN A 173 16.72 37.72 -17.14
CA ASN A 173 15.75 36.91 -17.90
C ASN A 173 16.17 35.46 -18.20
N LYS A 174 17.00 34.85 -17.35
CA LYS A 174 17.35 33.43 -17.37
C LYS A 174 17.03 32.79 -16.02
N ILE A 175 16.90 31.47 -16.01
CA ILE A 175 16.90 30.68 -14.77
C ILE A 175 18.29 30.06 -14.60
N GLU A 176 18.88 30.27 -13.43
CA GLU A 176 20.15 29.68 -12.99
C GLU A 176 19.89 28.70 -11.85
N PHE A 177 20.38 27.47 -12.01
CA PHE A 177 20.50 26.46 -10.96
C PHE A 177 21.99 26.19 -10.72
N MET A 178 22.45 26.32 -9.48
CA MET A 178 23.87 26.19 -9.14
C MET A 178 24.03 25.50 -7.78
N ARG A 179 25.10 24.70 -7.63
CA ARG A 179 25.60 24.20 -6.34
C ARG A 179 26.87 24.92 -5.92
N GLU A 180 27.12 24.98 -4.62
CA GLU A 180 28.37 25.44 -4.02
C GLU A 180 28.74 24.52 -2.86
N ILE A 181 30.03 24.19 -2.74
CA ILE A 181 30.57 23.25 -1.77
C ILE A 181 31.78 23.88 -1.09
N ASN A 182 31.67 24.20 0.20
CA ASN A 182 32.73 24.80 1.02
C ASN A 182 33.39 26.03 0.35
N ASP A 183 32.59 27.02 -0.03
CA ASP A 183 32.98 28.24 -0.77
C ASP A 183 33.46 28.00 -2.23
N VAL A 184 33.31 26.78 -2.78
CA VAL A 184 33.72 26.44 -4.15
C VAL A 184 32.50 26.17 -5.04
N SER A 185 32.40 26.93 -6.13
CA SER A 185 31.46 26.72 -7.24
C SER A 185 32.10 27.19 -8.54
N ALA A 186 32.13 26.34 -9.56
CA ALA A 186 32.64 26.69 -10.88
C ALA A 186 31.50 27.02 -11.85
N GLN A 187 31.65 28.09 -12.65
CA GLN A 187 30.70 28.43 -13.72
C GLN A 187 30.89 27.49 -14.93
N ASN A 188 30.57 26.22 -14.75
CA ASN A 188 30.74 25.16 -15.73
C ASN A 188 29.65 24.06 -15.62
N VAL A 189 29.72 23.07 -16.50
CA VAL A 189 28.75 21.95 -16.61
C VAL A 189 28.73 20.99 -15.41
N ASN A 190 29.60 21.13 -14.42
CA ASN A 190 29.60 20.28 -13.22
C ASN A 190 28.79 20.89 -12.07
N ASP A 191 28.81 22.22 -11.93
CA ASP A 191 28.18 22.90 -10.79
C ASP A 191 27.00 23.82 -11.16
N GLN A 192 26.79 24.11 -12.46
CA GLN A 192 25.82 25.12 -12.92
C GLN A 192 24.96 24.61 -14.09
N ARG A 193 23.66 24.94 -14.08
CA ARG A 193 22.72 24.84 -15.22
C ARG A 193 22.07 26.19 -15.43
N VAL A 194 22.10 26.72 -16.65
CA VAL A 194 21.49 28.02 -16.99
C VAL A 194 20.67 27.88 -18.26
N THR A 195 19.47 28.46 -18.29
CA THR A 195 18.65 28.52 -19.51
C THR A 195 19.22 29.49 -20.54
N SER A 196 18.76 29.39 -21.78
CA SER A 196 18.73 30.55 -22.68
C SER A 196 17.89 31.69 -22.06
N THR A 197 17.99 32.89 -22.61
CA THR A 197 17.11 33.99 -22.22
C THR A 197 15.66 33.63 -22.54
N ILE A 198 14.75 33.86 -21.59
CA ILE A 198 13.32 33.59 -21.67
C ILE A 198 12.60 34.91 -21.96
N SER A 199 11.81 34.95 -23.03
CA SER A 199 11.00 36.12 -23.40
C SER A 199 9.97 36.44 -22.31
N ASN A 200 9.82 37.73 -22.00
CA ASN A 200 8.83 38.27 -21.04
C ASN A 200 8.87 37.70 -19.61
N LEU A 201 9.95 37.01 -19.19
CA LEU A 201 10.07 36.46 -17.84
C LEU A 201 9.81 37.51 -16.73
N ASP A 202 10.21 38.75 -17.00
CA ASP A 202 10.05 39.95 -16.16
C ASP A 202 8.61 40.50 -16.07
N LYS A 203 7.72 40.04 -16.94
CA LYS A 203 6.31 40.47 -17.05
C LYS A 203 5.32 39.36 -16.69
N ASP A 204 5.82 38.15 -16.48
CA ASP A 204 5.03 36.96 -16.18
C ASP A 204 5.17 36.53 -14.71
N THR A 205 4.35 35.55 -14.33
CA THR A 205 4.52 34.81 -13.08
C THR A 205 5.48 33.65 -13.30
N LEU A 206 6.61 33.65 -12.61
CA LEU A 206 7.58 32.56 -12.63
C LEU A 206 7.34 31.60 -11.45
N ARG A 207 7.12 30.31 -11.73
CA ARG A 207 7.25 29.23 -10.73
C ARG A 207 8.63 28.60 -10.83
N LEU A 208 9.28 28.38 -9.69
CA LEU A 208 10.54 27.65 -9.55
C LEU A 208 10.31 26.39 -8.71
N ARG A 209 10.95 25.29 -9.09
CA ARG A 209 10.90 24.00 -8.39
C ARG A 209 12.28 23.36 -8.30
N LEU A 210 12.67 22.96 -7.10
CA LEU A 210 13.90 22.21 -6.83
C LEU A 210 13.54 20.85 -6.23
N ILE A 211 14.06 19.78 -6.83
CA ILE A 211 13.95 18.39 -6.36
C ILE A 211 15.28 17.97 -5.74
N ILE A 212 15.26 17.42 -4.53
CA ILE A 212 16.42 16.85 -3.84
C ILE A 212 16.22 15.34 -3.73
N ASN A 213 17.16 14.53 -4.21
CA ASN A 213 17.06 13.08 -4.15
C ASN A 213 18.21 12.43 -3.34
N PRO A 214 17.96 11.98 -2.10
CA PRO A 214 18.98 11.34 -1.27
C PRO A 214 19.41 9.97 -1.81
N VAL A 215 18.53 9.25 -2.52
CA VAL A 215 18.81 7.90 -3.03
C VAL A 215 19.81 7.92 -4.19
N SER A 216 19.69 8.90 -5.10
CA SER A 216 20.63 9.07 -6.22
C SER A 216 21.72 10.10 -5.95
N GLN A 217 21.72 10.75 -4.78
CA GLN A 217 22.56 11.89 -4.43
C GLN A 217 22.67 12.94 -5.54
N THR A 218 21.51 13.31 -6.10
CA THR A 218 21.38 14.36 -7.11
C THR A 218 20.29 15.37 -6.75
N ALA A 219 20.41 16.56 -7.32
CA ALA A 219 19.37 17.59 -7.30
C ALA A 219 19.00 18.01 -8.72
N GLU A 220 17.73 18.40 -8.92
CA GLU A 220 17.18 18.74 -10.23
C GLU A 220 16.28 19.97 -10.15
N ALA A 221 16.41 20.89 -11.10
CA ALA A 221 15.69 22.15 -11.10
C ALA A 221 14.75 22.30 -12.30
N PHE A 222 13.59 22.89 -12.05
CA PHE A 222 12.55 23.15 -13.03
C PHE A 222 11.97 24.55 -12.86
N TYR A 223 11.38 25.08 -13.94
CA TYR A 223 10.68 26.35 -13.97
C TYR A 223 9.40 26.26 -14.81
N SER A 224 8.44 27.15 -14.58
CA SER A 224 7.22 27.27 -15.37
C SER A 224 6.76 28.74 -15.42
N THR A 225 6.42 29.22 -16.61
CA THR A 225 5.85 30.57 -16.84
C THR A 225 4.34 30.54 -17.14
N ASP A 226 3.82 29.40 -17.62
CA ASP A 226 2.40 29.15 -17.84
C ASP A 226 1.66 28.66 -16.58
N GLY A 227 2.42 28.30 -15.54
CA GLY A 227 1.92 27.72 -14.31
C GLY A 227 1.50 26.25 -14.38
N ILE A 228 1.68 25.58 -15.52
CA ILE A 228 1.23 24.20 -15.81
C ILE A 228 2.43 23.31 -16.17
N ASN A 229 3.21 23.71 -17.18
CA ASN A 229 4.31 22.91 -17.71
C ASN A 229 5.64 23.29 -17.03
N PHE A 230 6.19 22.37 -16.24
CA PHE A 230 7.50 22.52 -15.62
C PHE A 230 8.62 22.07 -16.56
N LEU A 231 9.33 23.03 -17.15
CA LEU A 231 10.52 22.84 -17.98
C LEU A 231 11.75 22.65 -17.10
N ASN A 232 12.63 21.72 -17.48
CA ASN A 232 13.86 21.44 -16.74
C ASN A 232 14.93 22.50 -17.04
N VAL A 233 15.56 23.09 -16.00
CA VAL A 233 16.60 24.14 -16.16
C VAL A 233 17.84 23.61 -16.88
N GLY A 234 18.16 22.33 -16.67
CA GLY A 234 19.26 21.64 -17.32
C GLY A 234 18.92 21.00 -18.67
N ALA A 235 17.77 21.32 -19.30
CA ALA A 235 17.30 20.63 -20.51
C ALA A 235 18.28 20.64 -21.70
N SER A 236 19.12 21.67 -21.81
CA SER A 236 20.17 21.83 -22.83
C SER A 236 21.49 21.10 -22.52
N TYR A 237 21.60 20.46 -21.36
CA TYR A 237 22.81 19.79 -20.88
C TYR A 237 22.67 18.27 -20.99
N ALA A 238 23.77 17.57 -21.35
CA ALA A 238 23.79 16.10 -21.43
C ALA A 238 23.43 15.43 -20.08
N THR A 239 23.83 16.03 -18.96
CA THR A 239 23.37 15.65 -17.61
C THR A 239 22.51 16.78 -17.05
N LYS A 240 21.19 16.55 -16.94
CA LYS A 240 20.21 17.58 -16.53
C LYS A 240 20.31 17.96 -15.05
N THR A 241 20.65 16.98 -14.20
CA THR A 241 20.84 17.12 -12.76
C THR A 241 22.19 17.73 -12.40
N LEU A 242 22.30 18.21 -11.16
CA LEU A 242 23.58 18.40 -10.45
C LEU A 242 23.77 17.25 -9.46
N SER A 243 25.02 16.86 -9.21
CA SER A 243 25.36 15.94 -8.12
C SER A 243 25.39 16.68 -6.78
N ILE A 244 24.92 16.04 -5.72
CA ILE A 244 25.04 16.51 -4.33
C ILE A 244 25.79 15.53 -3.42
N ALA A 245 26.41 14.49 -4.01
CA ALA A 245 27.30 13.59 -3.29
C ALA A 245 28.46 14.36 -2.65
N GLY A 246 28.81 14.01 -1.41
CA GLY A 246 29.84 14.70 -0.61
C GLY A 246 29.42 16.04 0.01
N MET A 247 28.30 16.65 -0.40
CA MET A 247 27.84 17.92 0.16
C MET A 247 27.16 17.81 1.54
N GLY A 248 26.81 16.60 1.98
CA GLY A 248 26.13 16.35 3.26
C GLY A 248 24.67 16.82 3.35
N LEU A 249 24.12 17.44 2.29
CA LEU A 249 22.78 18.06 2.29
C LEU A 249 21.65 17.11 2.70
N THR A 250 21.82 15.81 2.50
CA THR A 250 20.83 14.74 2.65
C THR A 250 21.05 13.86 3.89
N ASN A 251 22.02 14.21 4.74
CA ASN A 251 22.47 13.33 5.83
C ASN A 251 21.53 13.32 7.06
N ASN A 252 20.80 14.42 7.31
CA ASN A 252 19.90 14.55 8.46
C ASN A 252 18.88 15.69 8.23
N THR A 253 19.31 16.93 8.52
CA THR A 253 18.52 18.15 8.28
C THR A 253 19.27 19.11 7.38
N ALA A 254 18.51 19.87 6.59
CA ALA A 254 19.00 21.01 5.84
C ALA A 254 17.99 22.15 5.94
N TYR A 255 18.37 23.33 5.46
CA TYR A 255 17.51 24.50 5.39
C TYR A 255 17.01 24.70 3.96
N ALA A 256 15.71 24.99 3.81
CA ALA A 256 15.07 25.33 2.54
C ALA A 256 14.43 26.72 2.64
N GLY A 257 14.50 27.53 1.58
CA GLY A 257 13.96 28.88 1.66
C GLY A 257 14.11 29.74 0.41
N ILE A 258 13.95 31.06 0.59
CA ILE A 258 14.02 32.08 -0.46
C ILE A 258 15.04 33.17 -0.15
N TYR A 259 15.58 33.81 -1.17
CA TYR A 259 16.44 34.99 -1.03
C TYR A 259 16.37 35.91 -2.25
N ALA A 260 16.88 37.14 -2.11
CA ALA A 260 17.12 38.04 -3.23
C ALA A 260 18.28 39.03 -2.96
N THR A 261 18.97 39.48 -4.00
CA THR A 261 20.09 40.46 -3.93
C THR A 261 20.09 41.38 -5.14
N TYR A 262 20.74 42.54 -5.02
CA TYR A 262 21.10 43.38 -6.17
C TYR A 262 22.61 43.54 -6.41
N ARG A 263 23.47 43.02 -5.52
CA ARG A 263 24.95 43.03 -5.54
C ARG A 263 25.62 44.24 -6.24
N ASN A 264 25.78 44.19 -7.57
CA ASN A 264 26.50 45.20 -8.35
C ASN A 264 25.60 46.26 -9.01
N GLY A 265 24.28 46.19 -8.84
CA GLY A 265 23.35 47.23 -9.25
C GLY A 265 23.54 48.56 -8.50
N SER A 266 23.03 49.64 -9.10
CA SER A 266 23.03 50.98 -8.50
C SER A 266 22.02 51.10 -7.36
N THR A 267 20.78 50.66 -7.57
CA THR A 267 19.66 50.77 -6.63
C THR A 267 19.14 49.41 -6.16
N PRO A 268 18.61 49.31 -4.92
CA PRO A 268 17.82 48.17 -4.47
C PRO A 268 16.60 47.93 -5.35
N VAL A 269 16.24 46.66 -5.52
CA VAL A 269 15.04 46.20 -6.25
C VAL A 269 14.18 45.34 -5.33
N THR A 270 12.89 45.20 -5.63
CA THR A 270 11.99 44.34 -4.83
C THR A 270 11.67 43.06 -5.60
N TYR A 271 11.94 41.90 -4.99
CA TYR A 271 11.38 40.62 -5.45
C TYR A 271 10.11 40.31 -4.65
N THR A 272 9.03 39.94 -5.34
CA THR A 272 7.72 39.63 -4.75
C THR A 272 7.45 38.14 -4.85
N PHE A 273 7.36 37.47 -3.71
CA PHE A 273 7.07 36.04 -3.60
C PHE A 273 5.61 35.84 -3.19
N ASP A 274 4.88 35.03 -3.95
CA ASP A 274 3.46 34.72 -3.75
C ASP A 274 3.27 33.47 -2.88
N ASN A 275 4.20 32.51 -2.96
CA ASN A 275 4.22 31.35 -2.08
C ASN A 275 5.63 30.79 -1.86
N PHE A 276 5.76 29.89 -0.90
CA PHE A 276 6.88 28.98 -0.72
C PHE A 276 6.36 27.66 -0.15
N SER A 277 6.86 26.51 -0.60
CA SER A 277 6.49 25.23 0.01
C SER A 277 7.60 24.19 -0.05
N VAL A 278 7.64 23.31 0.95
CA VAL A 278 8.45 22.09 0.97
C VAL A 278 7.53 20.90 1.20
N VAL A 279 7.65 19.86 0.38
CA VAL A 279 6.87 18.63 0.49
C VAL A 279 7.77 17.41 0.27
N GLU A 280 7.34 16.25 0.77
CA GLU A 280 7.95 14.99 0.34
C GLU A 280 7.62 14.74 -1.14
N ALA A 281 8.65 14.63 -1.97
CA ALA A 281 8.55 14.30 -3.38
C ALA A 281 8.39 12.80 -3.57
N ILE A 282 7.22 12.27 -3.20
CA ILE A 282 6.85 10.86 -3.33
C ILE A 282 7.28 10.35 -4.71
N ALA A 283 8.09 9.28 -4.75
CA ALA A 283 8.52 8.70 -6.01
C ALA A 283 7.29 8.22 -6.81
N SER A 284 7.16 8.69 -8.05
CA SER A 284 6.09 8.30 -8.99
C SER A 284 6.23 6.83 -9.39
N LYS A 285 5.74 5.92 -8.55
CA LYS A 285 5.71 4.48 -8.79
C LYS A 285 4.29 4.06 -9.20
N PRO A 286 3.98 3.85 -10.49
CA PRO A 286 2.76 3.16 -10.86
C PRO A 286 2.80 1.72 -10.33
N THR A 287 1.65 1.17 -9.91
CA THR A 287 1.56 -0.21 -9.43
C THR A 287 0.27 -0.85 -9.93
N ILE A 288 0.36 -1.87 -10.78
CA ILE A 288 -0.81 -2.54 -11.35
C ILE A 288 -1.42 -3.54 -10.38
N ALA A 289 -2.67 -3.34 -10.01
CA ALA A 289 -3.49 -4.33 -9.33
C ALA A 289 -4.63 -4.79 -10.24
N LEU A 290 -5.10 -6.01 -10.01
CA LEU A 290 -6.19 -6.64 -10.76
C LEU A 290 -7.32 -6.96 -9.78
N GLN A 291 -8.54 -7.12 -10.29
CA GLN A 291 -9.65 -7.72 -9.56
C GLN A 291 -10.57 -8.49 -10.50
N ASN A 292 -10.87 -9.73 -10.15
CA ASN A 292 -11.92 -10.52 -10.81
C ASN A 292 -13.29 -10.07 -10.24
N LEU A 293 -14.21 -9.62 -11.08
CA LEU A 293 -15.52 -9.09 -10.64
C LEU A 293 -16.58 -10.18 -10.36
N ASP A 294 -16.28 -11.45 -10.59
CA ASP A 294 -17.01 -12.58 -10.01
C ASP A 294 -16.49 -12.94 -8.60
N TYR A 295 -15.38 -12.33 -8.18
CA TYR A 295 -14.72 -12.52 -6.87
C TYR A 295 -14.31 -13.97 -6.57
N PHE A 296 -14.26 -14.83 -7.60
CA PHE A 296 -13.91 -16.25 -7.48
C PHE A 296 -13.31 -16.81 -8.78
N PRO A 297 -12.31 -17.72 -8.74
CA PRO A 297 -11.60 -18.22 -7.55
C PRO A 297 -10.49 -17.28 -7.07
N SER A 298 -9.97 -16.38 -7.91
CA SER A 298 -9.03 -15.32 -7.50
C SER A 298 -8.92 -14.22 -8.56
N ASP A 299 -8.26 -13.11 -8.21
CA ASP A 299 -7.96 -12.01 -9.15
C ASP A 299 -6.98 -12.41 -10.28
N GLY A 300 -6.36 -13.58 -10.18
CA GLY A 300 -5.43 -14.14 -11.17
C GLY A 300 -6.01 -15.26 -12.06
N ARG A 301 -7.27 -15.68 -11.86
CA ARG A 301 -7.98 -16.63 -12.73
C ARG A 301 -9.42 -16.20 -12.95
N LEU A 302 -9.84 -16.17 -14.22
CA LEU A 302 -11.22 -16.04 -14.65
C LEU A 302 -11.73 -17.41 -15.12
N VAL A 303 -12.96 -17.77 -14.77
CA VAL A 303 -13.60 -19.05 -15.11
C VAL A 303 -14.86 -18.78 -15.93
N PHE A 304 -15.17 -19.62 -16.91
CA PHE A 304 -16.24 -19.38 -17.87
C PHE A 304 -16.95 -20.69 -18.21
N SER A 305 -18.25 -20.64 -18.53
CA SER A 305 -18.97 -21.74 -19.16
C SER A 305 -19.73 -21.30 -20.41
N LEU A 306 -19.75 -22.17 -21.43
CA LEU A 306 -20.39 -21.93 -22.71
C LEU A 306 -20.98 -23.24 -23.25
N ILE A 307 -22.31 -23.35 -23.26
CA ILE A 307 -23.01 -24.30 -24.13
C ILE A 307 -23.06 -23.70 -25.54
N GLN A 308 -22.56 -24.43 -26.54
CA GLN A 308 -22.51 -23.98 -27.93
C GLN A 308 -23.90 -23.95 -28.58
N VAL A 309 -24.66 -25.03 -28.46
CA VAL A 309 -26.05 -25.11 -28.93
C VAL A 309 -26.95 -24.61 -27.80
N PRO A 310 -27.62 -23.44 -27.93
CA PRO A 310 -28.44 -22.90 -26.85
C PRO A 310 -29.52 -23.88 -26.43
N TRP A 311 -29.57 -24.21 -25.13
CA TRP A 311 -30.40 -25.27 -24.61
C TRP A 311 -31.68 -24.76 -23.96
N ARG A 312 -32.77 -25.52 -24.09
CA ARG A 312 -34.04 -25.35 -23.36
C ARG A 312 -34.77 -26.69 -23.30
N ARG A 313 -35.61 -26.91 -22.30
CA ARG A 313 -36.54 -28.04 -22.28
C ARG A 313 -37.81 -27.76 -23.08
N THR A 314 -38.41 -28.83 -23.58
CA THR A 314 -39.84 -28.90 -23.92
C THR A 314 -40.55 -29.53 -22.72
N ASN A 315 -41.70 -28.96 -22.35
CA ASN A 315 -42.55 -29.43 -21.26
C ASN A 315 -43.57 -30.47 -21.78
N ASP A 316 -44.21 -31.21 -20.87
CA ASP A 316 -45.19 -32.26 -21.23
C ASP A 316 -46.43 -31.73 -21.98
N ASP A 317 -46.72 -30.43 -21.86
CA ASP A 317 -47.79 -29.72 -22.59
C ASP A 317 -47.36 -29.18 -23.97
N GLY A 318 -46.12 -29.45 -24.39
CA GLY A 318 -45.52 -28.96 -25.64
C GLY A 318 -45.02 -27.51 -25.59
N THR A 319 -45.18 -26.80 -24.47
CA THR A 319 -44.53 -25.51 -24.25
C THR A 319 -43.03 -25.69 -24.04
N HIS A 320 -42.27 -24.60 -23.96
CA HIS A 320 -40.81 -24.67 -23.79
C HIS A 320 -40.34 -23.73 -22.68
N THR A 321 -39.28 -24.12 -21.97
CA THR A 321 -38.59 -23.20 -21.05
C THR A 321 -37.84 -22.11 -21.83
N PRO A 322 -37.40 -21.02 -21.19
CA PRO A 322 -36.42 -20.10 -21.77
C PRO A 322 -35.14 -20.84 -22.19
N TYR A 323 -34.34 -20.20 -23.05
CA TYR A 323 -32.98 -20.67 -23.32
C TYR A 323 -32.06 -20.41 -22.13
N ASN A 324 -31.07 -21.30 -21.95
CA ASN A 324 -30.04 -21.16 -20.93
C ASN A 324 -29.25 -19.85 -21.15
N ALA A 325 -28.77 -19.27 -20.05
CA ALA A 325 -27.72 -18.28 -20.09
C ALA A 325 -26.36 -18.98 -19.96
N ASN A 326 -25.34 -18.39 -20.58
CA ASN A 326 -23.96 -18.85 -20.47
C ASN A 326 -23.17 -17.86 -19.60
N HIS A 327 -22.41 -18.36 -18.61
CA HIS A 327 -21.38 -17.58 -17.93
C HIS A 327 -20.13 -17.44 -18.81
N ASN A 328 -20.31 -16.89 -20.02
CA ASN A 328 -19.24 -16.75 -21.02
C ASN A 328 -18.64 -15.35 -21.09
N LYS A 329 -19.04 -14.41 -20.20
CA LYS A 329 -18.52 -13.03 -20.17
C LYS A 329 -18.17 -12.62 -18.75
N VAL A 330 -16.88 -12.40 -18.50
CA VAL A 330 -16.32 -12.06 -17.20
C VAL A 330 -15.61 -10.72 -17.28
N LYS A 331 -15.74 -9.89 -16.23
CA LYS A 331 -15.05 -8.61 -16.13
C LYS A 331 -13.83 -8.70 -15.21
N LEU A 332 -12.70 -8.27 -15.75
CA LEU A 332 -11.46 -8.03 -15.02
C LEU A 332 -11.28 -6.51 -14.83
N ARG A 333 -11.18 -6.06 -13.58
CA ARG A 333 -10.89 -4.66 -13.25
C ARG A 333 -9.40 -4.46 -13.08
N ILE A 334 -8.80 -3.68 -13.96
CA ILE A 334 -7.40 -3.21 -13.86
C ILE A 334 -7.39 -1.93 -13.03
N LYS A 335 -6.47 -1.82 -12.08
CA LYS A 335 -6.36 -0.71 -11.12
C LYS A 335 -4.93 -0.19 -11.04
N ASN A 336 -4.78 1.11 -10.79
CA ASN A 336 -3.52 1.68 -10.33
C ASN A 336 -3.54 1.89 -8.81
N ASN A 337 -2.88 0.99 -8.07
CA ASN A 337 -2.68 1.11 -6.63
C ASN A 337 -1.38 1.88 -6.29
N GLY A 338 -0.66 2.38 -7.30
CA GLY A 338 0.57 3.15 -7.15
C GLY A 338 0.36 4.65 -7.03
N THR A 339 1.46 5.37 -6.84
CA THR A 339 1.53 6.83 -6.70
C THR A 339 1.76 7.54 -8.04
N GLY A 340 2.40 6.88 -9.00
CA GLY A 340 2.62 7.37 -10.36
C GLY A 340 1.55 6.92 -11.35
N THR A 341 1.43 7.59 -12.50
CA THR A 341 0.46 7.21 -13.55
C THR A 341 0.83 5.88 -14.21
N LEU A 342 -0.10 4.92 -14.15
CA LEU A 342 0.04 3.60 -14.75
C LEU A 342 -0.39 3.65 -16.22
N SER A 343 0.56 3.45 -17.12
CA SER A 343 0.33 3.24 -18.55
C SER A 343 0.24 1.75 -18.82
N VAL A 344 -0.90 1.29 -19.34
CA VAL A 344 -1.06 -0.07 -19.86
C VAL A 344 -0.92 0.00 -21.38
N SER A 345 0.05 -0.74 -21.93
CA SER A 345 0.47 -0.63 -23.33
C SER A 345 -0.01 -1.79 -24.21
N LYS A 346 -0.24 -2.98 -23.64
CA LYS A 346 -0.73 -4.16 -24.37
C LYS A 346 -1.69 -5.00 -23.52
N LEU A 347 -2.67 -5.59 -24.18
CA LEU A 347 -3.56 -6.65 -23.69
C LEU A 347 -3.53 -7.78 -24.73
N THR A 348 -2.90 -8.90 -24.40
CA THR A 348 -2.63 -10.01 -25.34
C THR A 348 -3.31 -11.29 -24.86
N LEU A 349 -4.24 -11.82 -25.65
CA LEU A 349 -4.81 -13.15 -25.44
C LEU A 349 -3.88 -14.22 -26.04
N SER A 350 -3.69 -15.36 -25.35
CA SER A 350 -2.94 -16.51 -25.89
C SER A 350 -3.62 -17.18 -27.09
N ASN A 351 -4.94 -17.03 -27.21
CA ASN A 351 -5.73 -17.61 -28.28
C ASN A 351 -6.93 -16.69 -28.62
N THR A 352 -6.95 -16.12 -29.83
CA THR A 352 -7.99 -15.18 -30.29
C THR A 352 -9.15 -15.84 -31.05
N SER A 353 -9.10 -17.16 -31.32
CA SER A 353 -10.26 -17.89 -31.83
C SER A 353 -11.20 -18.28 -30.68
N ARG A 354 -10.65 -18.74 -29.55
CA ARG A 354 -11.40 -19.10 -28.33
C ARG A 354 -11.86 -17.91 -27.49
N TRP A 355 -11.15 -16.78 -27.54
CA TRP A 355 -11.38 -15.63 -26.66
C TRP A 355 -11.51 -14.31 -27.41
N ASN A 356 -12.36 -13.43 -26.90
CA ASN A 356 -12.51 -12.04 -27.31
C ASN A 356 -12.31 -11.12 -26.10
N LEU A 357 -11.90 -9.87 -26.32
CA LEU A 357 -11.61 -8.89 -25.26
C LEU A 357 -12.10 -7.51 -25.69
N SER A 358 -12.83 -6.84 -24.80
CA SER A 358 -13.43 -5.52 -25.04
C SER A 358 -13.29 -4.61 -23.83
N TYR A 359 -13.12 -3.31 -24.06
CA TYR A 359 -12.92 -2.28 -23.03
C TYR A 359 -13.26 -0.90 -23.59
N SER A 360 -13.47 0.09 -22.71
CA SER A 360 -13.73 1.48 -23.11
C SER A 360 -12.43 2.23 -23.41
N GLY A 361 -12.20 2.61 -24.67
CA GLY A 361 -11.04 3.40 -25.10
C GLY A 361 -10.08 2.61 -25.99
N SER A 362 -8.81 3.00 -25.99
CA SER A 362 -7.75 2.43 -26.83
C SER A 362 -6.45 2.24 -26.03
N LEU A 363 -5.54 1.40 -26.53
CA LEU A 363 -4.19 1.27 -25.98
C LEU A 363 -3.21 2.25 -26.66
N PRO A 364 -2.22 2.81 -25.94
CA PRO A 364 -2.04 2.71 -24.49
C PRO A 364 -3.06 3.56 -23.72
N PHE A 365 -3.61 3.04 -22.62
CA PHE A 365 -4.45 3.82 -21.70
C PHE A 365 -3.71 4.15 -20.40
N GLN A 366 -4.10 5.26 -19.79
CA GLN A 366 -3.46 5.84 -18.62
C GLN A 366 -4.41 5.85 -17.41
N LEU A 367 -3.95 5.34 -16.27
CA LEU A 367 -4.67 5.39 -14.99
C LEU A 367 -3.85 6.19 -13.98
N THR A 368 -4.37 7.34 -13.52
CA THR A 368 -3.82 8.03 -12.36
C THR A 368 -4.05 7.23 -11.07
N SER A 369 -3.39 7.61 -9.97
CA SER A 369 -3.49 6.89 -8.68
C SER A 369 -4.95 6.67 -8.26
N GLY A 370 -5.29 5.46 -7.84
CA GLY A 370 -6.64 5.05 -7.43
C GLY A 370 -7.66 4.90 -8.56
N LYS A 371 -7.29 5.14 -9.84
CA LYS A 371 -8.19 4.94 -10.99
C LYS A 371 -8.17 3.50 -11.51
N THR A 372 -9.26 3.13 -12.18
CA THR A 372 -9.55 1.77 -12.62
C THR A 372 -10.18 1.76 -14.01
N ILE A 373 -10.03 0.66 -14.75
CA ILE A 373 -10.79 0.34 -15.96
C ILE A 373 -11.24 -1.12 -15.91
N ASP A 374 -12.44 -1.40 -16.42
CA ASP A 374 -12.96 -2.76 -16.56
C ASP A 374 -12.74 -3.24 -17.99
N VAL A 375 -12.09 -4.39 -18.14
CA VAL A 375 -11.97 -5.11 -19.41
C VAL A 375 -12.85 -6.36 -19.35
N THR A 376 -13.68 -6.58 -20.36
CA THR A 376 -14.59 -7.73 -20.45
C THR A 376 -13.97 -8.77 -21.37
N ILE A 377 -13.74 -9.96 -20.84
CA ILE A 377 -13.28 -11.13 -21.58
C ILE A 377 -14.52 -11.95 -21.94
N GLU A 378 -14.60 -12.40 -23.18
CA GLU A 378 -15.67 -13.24 -23.72
C GLU A 378 -15.09 -14.58 -24.19
N PHE A 379 -15.65 -15.67 -23.66
CA PHE A 379 -15.41 -17.04 -24.11
C PHE A 379 -16.34 -17.34 -25.29
N LYS A 380 -15.75 -17.73 -26.42
CA LYS A 380 -16.43 -17.92 -27.71
C LYS A 380 -15.90 -19.13 -28.49
N ALA A 381 -15.36 -20.12 -27.78
CA ALA A 381 -14.85 -21.34 -28.40
C ALA A 381 -15.97 -22.10 -29.13
N GLN A 382 -15.63 -22.70 -30.27
CA GLN A 382 -16.54 -23.50 -31.09
C GLN A 382 -15.93 -24.87 -31.37
N ASP A 383 -16.79 -25.88 -31.48
CA ASP A 383 -16.51 -27.28 -31.84
C ASP A 383 -15.33 -27.91 -31.08
N ALA A 384 -15.19 -27.55 -29.81
CA ALA A 384 -14.02 -27.89 -28.99
C ALA A 384 -14.00 -29.35 -28.47
N GLY A 385 -15.07 -30.13 -28.70
CA GLY A 385 -15.17 -31.53 -28.30
C GLY A 385 -16.50 -32.18 -28.70
N SER A 386 -16.68 -33.45 -28.33
CA SER A 386 -17.92 -34.20 -28.59
C SER A 386 -18.97 -34.11 -27.47
N ARG A 387 -18.52 -33.81 -26.23
CA ARG A 387 -19.36 -33.56 -25.05
C ARG A 387 -18.97 -32.23 -24.40
N VAL A 388 -17.85 -32.23 -23.67
CA VAL A 388 -17.30 -31.13 -22.88
C VAL A 388 -15.81 -31.02 -23.17
N ALA A 389 -15.27 -29.80 -23.11
CA ALA A 389 -13.84 -29.53 -23.26
C ALA A 389 -13.38 -28.43 -22.28
N LEU A 390 -12.27 -28.70 -21.58
CA LEU A 390 -11.63 -27.74 -20.68
C LEU A 390 -10.55 -26.97 -21.45
N LEU A 391 -10.78 -25.68 -21.67
CA LEU A 391 -9.92 -24.82 -22.49
C LEU A 391 -9.20 -23.81 -21.61
N LEU A 392 -7.91 -24.05 -21.39
CA LEU A 392 -7.05 -23.22 -20.55
C LEU A 392 -6.18 -22.29 -21.41
N ASP A 393 -6.17 -21.01 -21.07
CA ASP A 393 -5.54 -19.93 -21.81
C ASP A 393 -5.07 -18.80 -20.87
N GLN A 394 -4.57 -17.70 -21.43
CA GLN A 394 -4.02 -16.57 -20.69
C GLN A 394 -4.37 -15.22 -21.34
N LEU A 395 -4.64 -14.21 -20.50
CA LEU A 395 -4.53 -12.80 -20.85
C LEU A 395 -3.24 -12.24 -20.22
N THR A 396 -2.38 -11.64 -21.04
CA THR A 396 -1.17 -10.96 -20.60
C THR A 396 -1.31 -9.46 -20.76
N ILE A 397 -1.07 -8.73 -19.68
CA ILE A 397 -1.21 -7.29 -19.56
C ILE A 397 0.20 -6.68 -19.44
N THR A 398 0.57 -5.77 -20.32
CA THR A 398 1.88 -5.06 -20.27
C THR A 398 1.71 -3.63 -19.78
N SER A 399 2.56 -3.18 -18.85
CA SER A 399 2.46 -1.84 -18.25
C SER A 399 3.81 -1.22 -17.89
N ASN A 400 3.80 0.04 -17.44
CA ASN A 400 4.98 0.73 -16.90
C ASN A 400 5.23 0.51 -15.38
N ASP A 401 4.52 -0.42 -14.72
CA ASP A 401 4.89 -0.87 -13.37
C ASP A 401 6.23 -1.62 -13.42
N THR A 402 7.30 -0.99 -12.94
CA THR A 402 8.66 -1.59 -12.97
C THR A 402 8.82 -2.80 -12.06
N SER A 403 7.89 -3.04 -11.14
CA SER A 403 7.82 -4.24 -10.30
C SER A 403 6.85 -5.32 -10.81
N SER A 404 6.09 -5.05 -11.87
CA SER A 404 5.24 -6.02 -12.58
C SER A 404 4.98 -5.55 -14.02
N PRO A 405 6.02 -5.47 -14.87
CA PRO A 405 5.90 -4.92 -16.23
C PRO A 405 5.00 -5.77 -17.11
N THR A 406 4.85 -7.05 -16.78
CA THR A 406 3.79 -7.93 -17.26
C THR A 406 3.00 -8.52 -16.08
N LYS A 407 1.69 -8.71 -16.27
CA LYS A 407 0.85 -9.58 -15.43
C LYS A 407 0.06 -10.54 -16.28
N ALA A 408 0.04 -11.81 -15.86
CA ALA A 408 -0.72 -12.88 -16.49
C ALA A 408 -2.00 -13.16 -15.68
N VAL A 409 -3.10 -13.39 -16.40
CA VAL A 409 -4.40 -13.84 -15.85
C VAL A 409 -4.77 -15.14 -16.55
N LYS A 410 -5.00 -16.20 -15.77
CA LYS A 410 -5.42 -17.51 -16.29
C LYS A 410 -6.87 -17.41 -16.76
N LEU A 411 -7.14 -17.81 -18.00
CA LEU A 411 -8.49 -17.96 -18.55
C LEU A 411 -8.83 -19.45 -18.53
N SER A 412 -10.03 -19.82 -18.09
CA SER A 412 -10.41 -21.23 -17.89
C SER A 412 -11.85 -21.45 -18.29
N GLY A 413 -12.06 -21.86 -19.54
CA GLY A 413 -13.38 -22.07 -20.12
C GLY A 413 -13.78 -23.54 -20.12
N LEU A 414 -14.98 -23.82 -19.63
CA LEU A 414 -15.69 -25.08 -19.81
C LEU A 414 -16.62 -24.92 -21.02
N TRP A 415 -16.23 -25.50 -22.15
CA TRP A 415 -17.08 -25.59 -23.34
C TRP A 415 -17.92 -26.87 -23.23
N GLN A 416 -19.18 -26.79 -23.62
CA GLN A 416 -20.15 -27.88 -23.65
C GLN A 416 -20.92 -27.83 -24.98
N LYS A 417 -21.19 -28.98 -25.60
CA LYS A 417 -21.82 -29.00 -26.92
C LYS A 417 -23.31 -28.61 -26.87
N GLU A 418 -24.04 -29.30 -26.00
CA GLU A 418 -25.50 -29.32 -25.84
C GLU A 418 -25.81 -29.39 -24.33
N GLY A 419 -26.96 -28.90 -23.88
CA GLY A 419 -27.33 -28.96 -22.45
C GLY A 419 -27.86 -30.33 -22.03
N GLU A 420 -27.80 -30.59 -20.71
CA GLU A 420 -28.44 -31.69 -19.99
C GLU A 420 -28.08 -33.14 -20.37
N SER A 421 -28.52 -34.09 -19.54
CA SER A 421 -28.30 -35.52 -19.76
C SER A 421 -26.80 -35.85 -19.84
N THR A 422 -26.42 -36.87 -20.61
CA THR A 422 -25.02 -37.29 -20.83
C THR A 422 -24.15 -36.25 -21.58
N ARG A 423 -24.60 -34.99 -21.69
CA ARG A 423 -23.82 -33.86 -22.21
C ARG A 423 -23.18 -33.00 -21.13
N GLU A 424 -23.63 -33.10 -19.89
CA GLU A 424 -23.14 -32.28 -18.77
C GLU A 424 -21.66 -32.53 -18.44
N PRO A 425 -20.97 -31.57 -17.81
CA PRO A 425 -19.63 -31.74 -17.28
C PRO A 425 -19.65 -32.48 -15.95
N TYR A 426 -18.80 -33.49 -15.80
CA TYR A 426 -18.77 -34.28 -14.57
C TYR A 426 -18.17 -33.44 -13.43
N THR A 427 -18.53 -33.73 -12.19
CA THR A 427 -18.00 -33.08 -10.98
C THR A 427 -16.47 -32.88 -11.03
N GLN A 428 -15.71 -33.90 -11.45
CA GLN A 428 -14.24 -33.84 -11.53
C GLN A 428 -13.73 -32.88 -12.61
N GLU A 429 -14.48 -32.62 -13.68
CA GLU A 429 -14.17 -31.65 -14.75
C GLU A 429 -14.42 -30.21 -14.26
N ILE A 430 -15.52 -30.01 -13.52
CA ILE A 430 -15.85 -28.73 -12.89
C ILE A 430 -14.74 -28.31 -11.91
N LEU A 431 -14.25 -29.21 -11.05
CA LEU A 431 -13.16 -28.88 -10.12
C LEU A 431 -11.86 -28.49 -10.86
N LYS A 432 -11.55 -29.16 -11.98
CA LYS A 432 -10.37 -28.90 -12.81
C LYS A 432 -10.39 -27.52 -13.50
N VAL A 433 -11.55 -27.01 -13.93
CA VAL A 433 -11.62 -25.70 -14.61
C VAL A 433 -11.46 -24.52 -13.63
N PHE A 434 -11.97 -24.63 -12.39
CA PHE A 434 -11.58 -23.72 -11.31
C PHE A 434 -10.09 -23.84 -10.94
N GLY A 435 -9.49 -25.00 -11.24
CA GLY A 435 -8.07 -25.28 -11.01
C GLY A 435 -7.77 -25.94 -9.67
N PHE A 436 -8.76 -26.61 -9.07
CA PHE A 436 -8.53 -27.45 -7.91
C PHE A 436 -7.95 -28.80 -8.33
N THR A 437 -7.10 -29.36 -7.48
CA THR A 437 -6.53 -30.71 -7.66
C THR A 437 -7.25 -31.78 -6.83
N THR A 438 -8.31 -31.39 -6.12
CA THR A 438 -9.23 -32.26 -5.36
C THR A 438 -9.74 -33.42 -6.23
N LYS A 439 -9.58 -34.64 -5.71
CA LYS A 439 -10.06 -35.88 -6.33
C LYS A 439 -11.48 -36.23 -5.86
N THR A 440 -12.41 -36.37 -6.80
CA THR A 440 -13.77 -36.87 -6.51
C THR A 440 -13.77 -38.34 -6.09
N GLY A 441 -12.85 -39.13 -6.67
CA GLY A 441 -12.76 -40.58 -6.52
C GLY A 441 -13.42 -41.37 -7.66
N TYR A 442 -14.22 -40.70 -8.50
CA TYR A 442 -15.03 -41.31 -9.57
C TYR A 442 -15.03 -40.45 -10.85
N ASN A 443 -15.59 -40.99 -11.93
CA ASN A 443 -15.54 -40.38 -13.26
C ASN A 443 -16.80 -39.59 -13.61
N HIS A 444 -17.88 -40.29 -13.97
CA HIS A 444 -19.21 -39.74 -14.28
C HIS A 444 -20.02 -39.76 -12.98
N ASP A 445 -20.52 -40.94 -12.62
CA ASP A 445 -21.20 -41.29 -11.38
C ASP A 445 -20.28 -42.03 -10.39
N ASP A 446 -20.76 -42.24 -9.15
CA ASP A 446 -20.07 -43.01 -8.11
C ASP A 446 -20.11 -44.55 -8.28
N GLY A 447 -20.68 -45.04 -9.39
CA GLY A 447 -20.78 -46.44 -9.74
C GLY A 447 -21.80 -47.18 -8.88
N SER A 448 -21.52 -48.46 -8.58
CA SER A 448 -22.37 -49.30 -7.73
C SER A 448 -22.30 -48.96 -6.23
N ILE A 449 -21.80 -47.78 -5.87
CA ILE A 449 -21.85 -47.28 -4.50
C ILE A 449 -23.23 -46.66 -4.23
N ASP A 450 -23.88 -46.05 -5.22
CA ASP A 450 -25.20 -45.42 -5.14
C ASP A 450 -25.33 -44.50 -3.90
N GLY A 451 -24.32 -43.68 -3.58
CA GLY A 451 -24.34 -42.88 -2.35
C GLY A 451 -24.35 -43.66 -1.02
N SER A 452 -24.07 -44.97 -1.01
CA SER A 452 -24.09 -45.78 0.24
C SER A 452 -22.88 -45.52 1.14
N ALA A 453 -21.73 -45.17 0.58
CA ALA A 453 -20.46 -44.97 1.28
C ALA A 453 -19.65 -43.81 0.70
N VAL A 454 -18.60 -43.39 1.41
CA VAL A 454 -17.58 -42.48 0.88
C VAL A 454 -16.66 -43.22 -0.11
N ILE A 455 -16.12 -42.50 -1.09
CA ILE A 455 -15.33 -43.09 -2.18
C ILE A 455 -13.88 -43.32 -1.74
N ALA A 456 -13.39 -44.56 -1.84
CA ALA A 456 -12.00 -44.88 -1.55
C ALA A 456 -11.04 -44.18 -2.53
N ASN A 457 -9.83 -43.82 -2.05
CA ASN A 457 -8.78 -43.14 -2.83
C ASN A 457 -9.18 -41.74 -3.39
N SER A 458 -10.27 -41.16 -2.88
CA SER A 458 -10.70 -39.78 -3.14
C SER A 458 -10.11 -38.79 -2.14
N ASP A 459 -10.47 -37.52 -2.28
CA ASP A 459 -10.30 -36.49 -1.24
C ASP A 459 -11.60 -36.25 -0.45
N GLU A 460 -12.54 -37.20 -0.47
CA GLU A 460 -13.82 -37.12 0.26
C GLU A 460 -13.62 -37.35 1.76
N VAL A 461 -14.41 -36.65 2.57
CA VAL A 461 -14.45 -36.79 4.02
C VAL A 461 -15.86 -37.17 4.49
N ALA A 462 -15.94 -38.10 5.43
CA ALA A 462 -17.21 -38.50 6.04
C ALA A 462 -17.75 -37.35 6.92
N ALA A 463 -18.65 -36.54 6.36
CA ALA A 463 -19.08 -35.27 6.94
C ALA A 463 -20.60 -35.12 6.95
N SER A 464 -21.20 -35.13 8.15
CA SER A 464 -22.62 -34.84 8.34
C SER A 464 -22.90 -33.51 9.02
N TYR A 465 -21.98 -33.07 9.87
CA TYR A 465 -22.08 -31.85 10.66
C TYR A 465 -20.74 -31.11 10.65
N PHE A 466 -20.83 -29.79 10.75
CA PHE A 466 -19.72 -28.85 10.69
C PHE A 466 -19.75 -27.90 11.89
N VAL A 467 -18.60 -27.28 12.16
CA VAL A 467 -18.46 -26.14 13.07
C VAL A 467 -17.74 -25.00 12.36
N LYS A 468 -18.03 -23.76 12.76
CA LYS A 468 -17.33 -22.56 12.29
C LYS A 468 -15.85 -22.66 12.68
N ALA A 469 -14.94 -22.52 11.72
CA ALA A 469 -13.52 -22.80 11.94
C ALA A 469 -12.81 -21.75 12.80
N THR A 470 -13.25 -20.49 12.68
CA THR A 470 -12.82 -19.31 13.44
C THR A 470 -14.04 -18.47 13.82
N SER A 471 -14.23 -18.19 15.11
CA SER A 471 -15.41 -17.46 15.63
C SER A 471 -15.56 -16.01 15.14
N THR A 472 -14.47 -15.37 14.73
CA THR A 472 -14.42 -13.95 14.31
C THR A 472 -14.76 -13.72 12.82
N LYS A 473 -15.23 -14.77 12.11
CA LYS A 473 -15.65 -14.69 10.71
C LYS A 473 -16.92 -15.52 10.51
N PRO A 474 -17.85 -15.12 9.62
CA PRO A 474 -18.97 -15.98 9.24
C PRO A 474 -18.50 -17.17 8.40
N VAL A 475 -19.37 -18.17 8.25
CA VAL A 475 -19.25 -19.19 7.20
C VAL A 475 -19.64 -18.56 5.87
N THR A 476 -18.93 -18.87 4.79
CA THR A 476 -19.23 -18.30 3.46
C THR A 476 -19.39 -19.41 2.43
N VAL A 477 -20.43 -19.31 1.60
CA VAL A 477 -20.80 -20.29 0.58
C VAL A 477 -20.81 -19.61 -0.79
N THR A 478 -20.17 -20.22 -1.78
CA THR A 478 -20.19 -19.79 -3.19
C THR A 478 -20.63 -20.98 -4.05
N GLN A 479 -21.67 -20.86 -4.86
CA GLN A 479 -22.03 -21.91 -5.82
C GLN A 479 -21.04 -21.90 -6.98
N LEU A 480 -20.39 -23.03 -7.21
CA LEU A 480 -19.44 -23.26 -8.30
C LEU A 480 -20.15 -23.64 -9.60
N ALA A 481 -21.23 -24.42 -9.50
CA ALA A 481 -21.98 -24.91 -10.64
C ALA A 481 -23.46 -25.19 -10.28
N ALA A 482 -24.31 -25.09 -11.30
CA ALA A 482 -25.60 -25.75 -11.37
C ALA A 482 -25.68 -26.48 -12.73
N TYR A 483 -25.87 -27.79 -12.71
CA TYR A 483 -26.04 -28.65 -13.89
C TYR A 483 -27.18 -29.61 -13.64
N HIS A 484 -28.40 -29.05 -13.67
CA HIS A 484 -29.64 -29.74 -13.38
C HIS A 484 -30.72 -29.31 -14.38
N GLY A 485 -31.98 -29.68 -14.11
CA GLY A 485 -33.16 -29.27 -14.88
C GLY A 485 -33.20 -27.77 -15.22
N CYS A 486 -33.18 -27.43 -16.51
CA CYS A 486 -33.11 -26.06 -17.04
C CYS A 486 -34.33 -25.75 -17.92
N CYS A 487 -34.78 -24.51 -18.09
CA CYS A 487 -34.25 -23.26 -17.54
C CYS A 487 -35.33 -22.46 -16.80
N ALA A 488 -36.25 -23.19 -16.15
CA ALA A 488 -37.32 -22.68 -15.29
C ALA A 488 -37.14 -23.09 -13.80
N THR A 489 -36.27 -24.05 -13.50
CA THR A 489 -36.02 -24.58 -12.15
C THR A 489 -34.88 -23.81 -11.44
N THR A 490 -34.99 -23.63 -10.13
CA THR A 490 -33.94 -23.05 -9.28
C THR A 490 -33.71 -23.92 -8.05
N GLU A 491 -32.47 -24.15 -7.65
CA GLU A 491 -32.15 -24.77 -6.36
C GLU A 491 -31.70 -23.74 -5.31
N THR A 492 -31.88 -24.09 -4.04
CA THR A 492 -31.66 -23.24 -2.87
C THR A 492 -30.88 -24.00 -1.80
N ILE A 493 -29.65 -23.58 -1.52
CA ILE A 493 -28.90 -24.16 -0.39
C ILE A 493 -29.35 -23.53 0.94
N TYR A 494 -29.60 -24.42 1.91
CA TYR A 494 -29.97 -24.11 3.29
C TYR A 494 -28.91 -24.66 4.26
N TRP A 495 -28.89 -24.12 5.48
CA TRP A 495 -28.24 -24.74 6.64
C TRP A 495 -29.27 -25.04 7.74
N PHE A 496 -28.89 -25.90 8.70
CA PHE A 496 -29.70 -26.21 9.89
C PHE A 496 -28.81 -26.56 11.09
N ASP A 497 -29.24 -26.25 12.31
CA ASP A 497 -28.56 -26.67 13.54
C ASP A 497 -28.68 -28.18 13.81
N LYS A 498 -27.68 -28.77 14.46
CA LYS A 498 -27.68 -30.20 14.80
C LYS A 498 -28.85 -30.56 15.70
N GLY A 499 -29.62 -31.57 15.28
CA GLY A 499 -30.86 -31.99 15.92
C GLY A 499 -32.11 -31.22 15.46
N SER A 500 -31.97 -30.12 14.73
CA SER A 500 -33.11 -29.36 14.20
C SER A 500 -33.69 -29.96 12.92
N SER A 501 -35.00 -29.79 12.72
CA SER A 501 -35.70 -29.97 11.44
C SER A 501 -35.92 -28.65 10.69
N ALA A 502 -35.80 -27.50 11.37
CA ALA A 502 -35.93 -26.19 10.75
C ALA A 502 -34.68 -25.82 9.95
N THR A 503 -34.87 -25.19 8.79
CA THR A 503 -33.81 -24.83 7.84
C THR A 503 -33.78 -23.32 7.57
N THR A 504 -32.57 -22.78 7.45
CA THR A 504 -32.34 -21.36 7.17
C THR A 504 -31.73 -21.22 5.78
N LYS A 505 -32.38 -20.45 4.90
CA LYS A 505 -31.93 -20.22 3.52
C LYS A 505 -30.62 -19.42 3.49
N ILE A 506 -29.65 -19.88 2.68
CA ILE A 506 -28.41 -19.15 2.41
C ILE A 506 -28.57 -18.31 1.13
N PHE A 507 -28.93 -18.95 0.02
CA PHE A 507 -29.34 -18.30 -1.23
C PHE A 507 -30.05 -19.29 -2.18
N THR A 508 -30.70 -18.72 -3.19
CA THR A 508 -31.22 -19.39 -4.40
C THR A 508 -30.48 -18.81 -5.60
N HIS A 509 -30.22 -19.59 -6.67
CA HIS A 509 -29.71 -19.05 -7.94
C HIS A 509 -30.86 -18.77 -8.93
N ILE A 510 -30.58 -18.17 -10.09
CA ILE A 510 -31.60 -17.95 -11.15
C ILE A 510 -31.75 -19.16 -12.07
N ALA A 511 -32.95 -19.33 -12.63
CA ALA A 511 -33.33 -20.50 -13.41
C ALA A 511 -32.63 -20.61 -14.78
N LEU A 512 -32.22 -19.48 -15.35
CA LEU A 512 -31.49 -19.45 -16.62
C LEU A 512 -30.09 -20.05 -16.53
N ASP A 513 -29.55 -20.18 -15.32
CA ASP A 513 -28.16 -20.57 -15.06
C ASP A 513 -28.05 -22.03 -14.58
N GLY A 514 -29.13 -22.82 -14.65
CA GLY A 514 -29.17 -24.25 -14.26
C GLY A 514 -28.33 -25.22 -15.11
N GLN A 515 -27.53 -24.68 -16.04
CA GLN A 515 -26.53 -25.38 -16.85
C GLN A 515 -25.26 -24.51 -16.97
N SER A 516 -24.74 -24.02 -15.84
CA SER A 516 -23.67 -23.02 -15.81
C SER A 516 -22.74 -23.16 -14.61
N LEU A 517 -21.49 -22.76 -14.82
CA LEU A 517 -20.57 -22.39 -13.75
C LEU A 517 -20.95 -21.01 -13.18
N LEU A 518 -20.59 -20.78 -11.92
CA LEU A 518 -20.85 -19.55 -11.15
C LEU A 518 -22.28 -18.98 -11.36
N PRO A 519 -23.34 -19.82 -11.21
CA PRO A 519 -24.71 -19.41 -11.52
C PRO A 519 -25.12 -18.21 -10.67
N ARG A 520 -25.82 -17.25 -11.27
CA ARG A 520 -26.11 -15.94 -10.64
C ARG A 520 -27.14 -16.06 -9.53
N LYS A 521 -26.98 -15.24 -8.49
CA LYS A 521 -27.90 -15.19 -7.34
C LYS A 521 -29.30 -14.75 -7.79
N SER A 522 -30.34 -15.31 -7.18
CA SER A 522 -31.72 -14.84 -7.32
C SER A 522 -31.81 -13.32 -7.10
N ALA A 523 -32.55 -12.62 -7.97
CA ALA A 523 -32.62 -11.15 -8.05
C ALA A 523 -31.29 -10.43 -8.39
N SER A 524 -30.30 -11.13 -8.95
CA SER A 524 -29.08 -10.54 -9.53
C SER A 524 -28.94 -10.88 -11.02
N SER A 525 -28.49 -9.92 -11.82
CA SER A 525 -28.19 -10.12 -13.24
C SER A 525 -26.71 -10.37 -13.55
N THR A 526 -25.81 -10.13 -12.58
CA THR A 526 -24.35 -10.15 -12.80
C THR A 526 -23.52 -10.73 -11.64
N ILE A 527 -24.08 -11.03 -10.47
CA ILE A 527 -23.31 -11.50 -9.30
C ILE A 527 -23.57 -13.01 -9.11
N PRO A 528 -22.53 -13.85 -9.03
CA PRO A 528 -22.65 -15.26 -8.69
C PRO A 528 -23.41 -15.51 -7.38
N ALA A 529 -23.98 -16.71 -7.23
CA ALA A 529 -24.70 -17.14 -6.05
C ALA A 529 -23.73 -17.35 -4.87
N LYS A 530 -23.51 -16.27 -4.11
CA LYS A 530 -22.67 -16.21 -2.91
C LYS A 530 -23.43 -15.59 -1.73
N ALA A 531 -23.22 -16.10 -0.52
CA ALA A 531 -23.63 -15.46 0.72
C ALA A 531 -22.79 -15.95 1.91
N SER A 532 -22.97 -15.31 3.06
CA SER A 532 -22.35 -15.70 4.32
C SER A 532 -23.42 -15.80 5.42
N PHE A 533 -23.22 -16.69 6.38
CA PHE A 533 -24.11 -16.90 7.53
C PHE A 533 -23.27 -17.22 8.79
N ASP A 534 -23.84 -16.98 9.97
CA ASP A 534 -23.08 -17.05 11.23
C ASP A 534 -23.68 -18.06 12.22
N PRO A 535 -23.38 -19.37 12.08
CA PRO A 535 -23.89 -20.41 12.97
C PRO A 535 -23.17 -20.35 14.34
N THR A 536 -23.90 -20.64 15.42
CA THR A 536 -23.38 -20.60 16.79
C THR A 536 -22.98 -21.97 17.33
N GLY A 537 -23.62 -23.04 16.86
CA GLY A 537 -23.34 -24.43 17.24
C GLY A 537 -22.87 -25.29 16.06
N ASN A 538 -23.04 -26.61 16.21
CA ASN A 538 -22.80 -27.57 15.13
C ASN A 538 -23.97 -27.51 14.13
N PHE A 539 -23.70 -27.44 12.84
CA PHE A 539 -24.71 -27.27 11.79
C PHE A 539 -24.49 -28.22 10.60
N GLY A 540 -25.53 -28.46 9.81
CA GLY A 540 -25.49 -29.23 8.55
C GLY A 540 -26.03 -28.40 7.38
N PHE A 541 -25.96 -28.97 6.16
CA PHE A 541 -26.46 -28.36 4.92
C PHE A 541 -27.58 -29.19 4.31
N LYS A 542 -28.53 -28.52 3.64
CA LYS A 542 -29.61 -29.13 2.86
C LYS A 542 -29.69 -28.47 1.48
N VAL A 543 -29.85 -29.28 0.44
CA VAL A 543 -30.03 -28.88 -0.96
C VAL A 543 -31.06 -29.83 -1.58
N GLY A 544 -32.14 -29.31 -2.17
CA GLY A 544 -33.24 -30.11 -2.69
C GLY A 544 -33.78 -31.12 -1.64
N SER A 545 -33.88 -32.39 -2.02
CA SER A 545 -34.23 -33.48 -1.11
C SER A 545 -33.10 -33.85 -0.12
N ALA A 546 -31.83 -33.66 -0.49
CA ALA A 546 -30.66 -34.16 0.22
C ALA A 546 -30.19 -33.30 1.41
N SER A 547 -29.61 -33.96 2.42
CA SER A 547 -29.02 -33.38 3.62
C SER A 547 -27.61 -33.96 3.86
N SER A 548 -26.69 -33.17 4.42
CA SER A 548 -25.37 -33.65 4.86
C SER A 548 -25.50 -34.67 6.00
N ASP A 549 -26.47 -34.47 6.89
CA ASP A 549 -26.90 -35.52 7.80
C ASP A 549 -27.66 -36.60 7.02
N ARG A 550 -26.93 -37.65 6.65
CA ARG A 550 -27.44 -38.78 5.87
C ARG A 550 -28.52 -39.58 6.59
N THR A 551 -28.69 -39.44 7.91
CA THR A 551 -29.82 -40.06 8.63
C THR A 551 -31.16 -39.42 8.30
N LYS A 552 -31.16 -38.20 7.73
CA LYS A 552 -32.35 -37.49 7.23
C LYS A 552 -32.66 -37.78 5.74
N ASN A 553 -31.85 -38.59 5.07
CA ASN A 553 -31.99 -38.91 3.65
C ASN A 553 -32.71 -40.25 3.44
N VAL A 554 -33.40 -40.39 2.31
CA VAL A 554 -34.03 -41.65 1.88
C VAL A 554 -33.00 -42.79 1.88
N SER A 555 -33.38 -43.95 2.44
CA SER A 555 -32.54 -45.14 2.61
C SER A 555 -31.16 -44.86 3.24
N GLY A 556 -31.03 -43.77 4.01
CA GLY A 556 -29.78 -43.34 4.63
C GLY A 556 -28.67 -42.95 3.64
N LYS A 557 -28.98 -42.65 2.37
CA LYS A 557 -27.97 -42.37 1.32
C LYS A 557 -27.25 -41.04 1.52
N ILE A 558 -26.06 -40.90 0.95
CA ILE A 558 -25.30 -39.64 0.84
C ILE A 558 -25.81 -38.91 -0.40
N GLY A 559 -26.49 -37.78 -0.23
CA GLY A 559 -26.92 -36.89 -1.33
C GLY A 559 -26.17 -35.56 -1.37
N ILE A 560 -25.22 -35.37 -0.45
CA ILE A 560 -24.24 -34.29 -0.45
C ILE A 560 -22.90 -34.93 -0.11
N ARG A 561 -22.03 -35.10 -1.12
CA ARG A 561 -20.63 -35.52 -0.95
C ARG A 561 -19.78 -34.31 -0.57
N VAL A 562 -18.71 -34.54 0.19
CA VAL A 562 -17.91 -33.47 0.80
C VAL A 562 -16.43 -33.76 0.61
N TRP A 563 -15.72 -32.94 -0.18
CA TRP A 563 -14.30 -33.13 -0.47
C TRP A 563 -13.43 -32.03 0.13
N GLN A 564 -12.23 -32.41 0.58
CA GLN A 564 -11.20 -31.48 1.01
C GLN A 564 -10.70 -30.67 -0.19
N VAL A 565 -10.76 -29.33 -0.10
CA VAL A 565 -10.20 -28.46 -1.14
C VAL A 565 -8.69 -28.61 -1.18
N LYS A 566 -8.16 -28.83 -2.39
CA LYS A 566 -6.74 -28.68 -2.73
C LYS A 566 -6.57 -27.65 -3.84
N ASP A 567 -5.59 -26.76 -3.66
CA ASP A 567 -5.25 -25.70 -4.62
C ASP A 567 -4.66 -26.25 -5.94
N TYR A 568 -4.22 -25.36 -6.82
CA TYR A 568 -3.62 -25.73 -8.10
C TYR A 568 -2.21 -26.33 -7.99
N ASN A 569 -1.61 -26.33 -6.80
CA ASN A 569 -0.30 -26.94 -6.50
C ASN A 569 -0.44 -28.32 -5.81
N GLY A 570 -1.63 -28.66 -5.29
CA GLY A 570 -1.87 -29.85 -4.47
C GLY A 570 -2.01 -29.58 -2.96
N ASN A 571 -1.82 -28.33 -2.52
CA ASN A 571 -1.88 -27.95 -1.10
C ASN A 571 -3.31 -27.97 -0.59
N ILE A 572 -3.53 -28.52 0.61
CA ILE A 572 -4.82 -28.46 1.30
C ILE A 572 -5.17 -27.00 1.64
N VAL A 573 -6.30 -26.51 1.16
CA VAL A 573 -6.85 -25.21 1.57
C VAL A 573 -7.59 -25.40 2.89
N ALA A 574 -6.93 -24.98 3.97
CA ALA A 574 -7.42 -25.20 5.33
C ALA A 574 -8.83 -24.61 5.57
N ASN A 575 -9.60 -25.26 6.42
CA ASN A 575 -10.94 -24.84 6.86
C ASN A 575 -11.96 -24.63 5.73
N THR A 576 -11.78 -25.33 4.60
CA THR A 576 -12.53 -25.09 3.36
C THR A 576 -12.81 -26.42 2.66
N TYR A 577 -14.05 -26.62 2.22
CA TYR A 577 -14.52 -27.85 1.57
C TYR A 577 -15.35 -27.55 0.33
N ILE A 578 -15.40 -28.51 -0.59
CA ILE A 578 -16.37 -28.53 -1.69
C ILE A 578 -17.50 -29.49 -1.32
N LEU A 579 -18.74 -29.08 -1.53
CA LEU A 579 -19.94 -29.89 -1.41
C LEU A 579 -20.49 -30.13 -2.82
N GLY A 580 -20.72 -31.39 -3.20
CA GLY A 580 -21.42 -31.76 -4.44
C GLY A 580 -22.71 -32.49 -4.10
N ASN A 581 -23.78 -32.22 -4.82
CA ASN A 581 -25.13 -32.68 -4.51
C ASN A 581 -25.79 -33.36 -5.72
N ASP A 582 -26.59 -34.39 -5.45
CA ASP A 582 -27.54 -35.08 -6.33
C ASP A 582 -28.93 -35.12 -5.63
N TYR A 583 -30.01 -34.99 -6.40
CA TYR A 583 -31.39 -35.11 -5.91
C TYR A 583 -31.78 -36.56 -5.58
N LEU A 584 -31.62 -36.94 -4.32
CA LEU A 584 -32.06 -38.25 -3.83
C LEU A 584 -33.58 -38.46 -3.89
N GLY A 585 -33.99 -39.72 -4.14
CA GLY A 585 -35.36 -40.18 -3.98
C GLY A 585 -36.27 -39.95 -5.19
N THR A 586 -35.69 -39.77 -6.37
CA THR A 586 -36.42 -39.59 -7.63
C THR A 586 -36.06 -40.71 -8.62
N PRO A 587 -36.84 -40.92 -9.70
CA PRO A 587 -36.44 -41.79 -10.81
C PRO A 587 -35.23 -41.29 -11.61
N TYR A 588 -34.71 -40.10 -11.29
CA TYR A 588 -33.61 -39.43 -12.00
C TYR A 588 -32.31 -39.37 -11.19
N THR A 589 -32.33 -39.77 -9.91
CA THR A 589 -31.14 -39.88 -9.05
C THR A 589 -30.09 -40.77 -9.71
N ASN A 590 -28.89 -40.26 -9.95
CA ASN A 590 -27.86 -40.91 -10.77
C ASN A 590 -26.45 -40.91 -10.15
N TYR A 591 -26.27 -40.27 -8.99
CA TYR A 591 -25.06 -40.24 -8.18
C TYR A 591 -23.80 -39.67 -8.90
N ASP A 592 -23.94 -38.64 -9.74
CA ASP A 592 -22.81 -37.89 -10.33
C ASP A 592 -22.39 -36.63 -9.52
N TYR A 593 -23.34 -36.10 -8.76
CA TYR A 593 -23.24 -34.97 -7.84
C TYR A 593 -22.84 -33.61 -8.49
N GLN A 594 -23.07 -33.42 -9.80
CA GLN A 594 -22.87 -32.10 -10.41
C GLN A 594 -24.10 -31.17 -10.38
N ASP A 595 -25.30 -31.68 -10.06
CA ASP A 595 -26.56 -30.90 -10.01
C ASP A 595 -26.33 -29.54 -9.36
N ASN A 596 -25.68 -29.56 -8.18
CA ASN A 596 -25.21 -28.37 -7.50
C ASN A 596 -23.86 -28.61 -6.83
N ILE A 597 -22.88 -27.76 -7.12
CA ILE A 597 -21.56 -27.78 -6.46
C ILE A 597 -21.32 -26.46 -5.74
N TYR A 598 -20.89 -26.51 -4.48
CA TYR A 598 -20.62 -25.35 -3.62
C TYR A 598 -19.21 -25.39 -3.03
N TYR A 599 -18.58 -24.22 -2.92
CA TYR A 599 -17.34 -23.99 -2.20
C TYR A 599 -17.66 -23.30 -0.87
N VAL A 600 -17.24 -23.89 0.25
CA VAL A 600 -17.61 -23.46 1.60
C VAL A 600 -16.38 -23.15 2.43
N GLU A 601 -16.29 -21.89 2.86
CA GLU A 601 -15.15 -21.29 3.57
C GLU A 601 -15.42 -21.15 5.08
N ASN A 602 -14.35 -21.23 5.88
CA ASN A 602 -14.37 -21.05 7.35
C ASN A 602 -15.17 -22.12 8.12
N ILE A 603 -15.04 -23.38 7.72
CA ILE A 603 -15.67 -24.53 8.39
C ILE A 603 -14.67 -25.65 8.72
N LYS A 604 -14.98 -26.43 9.75
CA LYS A 604 -14.32 -27.71 10.10
C LYS A 604 -15.39 -28.78 10.25
N LEU A 605 -15.02 -30.05 10.13
CA LEU A 605 -15.90 -31.15 10.52
C LEU A 605 -16.20 -31.06 12.01
N ALA A 606 -17.47 -31.26 12.39
CA ALA A 606 -17.85 -31.38 13.78
C ALA A 606 -17.39 -32.75 14.30
N SER A 607 -16.51 -32.77 15.31
CA SER A 607 -15.97 -34.00 15.88
C SER A 607 -17.07 -34.96 16.32
N SER A 608 -17.02 -36.19 15.82
CA SER A 608 -17.67 -37.33 16.46
C SER A 608 -16.98 -37.60 17.81
N THR A 609 -17.76 -37.85 18.86
CA THR A 609 -17.23 -38.23 20.18
C THR A 609 -16.85 -39.70 20.18
N LEU A 610 -15.80 -40.06 19.43
CA LEU A 610 -15.19 -41.38 19.38
C LEU A 610 -13.69 -41.25 19.03
N ASN A 611 -12.84 -41.38 20.04
CA ASN A 611 -11.39 -41.60 19.99
C ASN A 611 -10.53 -40.63 19.14
N ALA A 612 -10.24 -39.45 19.70
CA ALA A 612 -9.26 -38.51 19.15
C ALA A 612 -7.80 -38.96 19.41
N SER A 613 -7.33 -39.97 18.66
CA SER A 613 -5.95 -40.50 18.73
C SER A 613 -5.32 -40.73 17.35
N ALA A 614 -5.21 -39.67 16.53
CA ALA A 614 -4.42 -39.68 15.30
C ALA A 614 -3.74 -38.33 15.06
N LEU A 615 -2.46 -38.36 14.68
CA LEU A 615 -1.50 -37.26 14.64
C LEU A 615 -2.00 -35.97 13.98
N MET A 616 -1.89 -34.83 14.67
CA MET A 616 -1.85 -33.52 14.02
C MET A 616 -0.47 -33.30 13.37
N ALA A 617 -0.31 -33.75 12.12
CA ALA A 617 0.86 -33.40 11.31
C ALA A 617 0.75 -31.93 10.85
N THR A 618 1.38 -31.01 11.58
CA THR A 618 1.45 -29.58 11.22
C THR A 618 2.40 -29.36 10.04
N ALA A 619 1.89 -29.57 8.82
CA ALA A 619 2.58 -29.20 7.60
C ALA A 619 2.69 -27.66 7.50
N GLN A 620 3.82 -27.14 7.96
CA GLN A 620 4.13 -25.72 7.91
C GLN A 620 4.44 -25.32 6.46
N ILE A 621 3.50 -24.63 5.80
CA ILE A 621 3.62 -24.23 4.39
C ILE A 621 4.78 -23.23 4.26
N ALA A 622 5.81 -23.61 3.48
CA ALA A 622 6.93 -22.76 3.16
C ALA A 622 6.60 -21.87 1.95
N ASP A 623 6.07 -20.67 2.20
CA ASP A 623 5.92 -19.66 1.16
C ASP A 623 7.29 -19.26 0.58
N SER A 624 7.36 -19.15 -0.74
CA SER A 624 8.63 -19.03 -1.47
C SER A 624 9.27 -17.65 -1.33
N ILE A 625 10.56 -17.61 -0.99
CA ILE A 625 11.37 -16.39 -1.02
C ILE A 625 11.86 -16.14 -2.46
N ILE A 626 11.56 -14.96 -2.99
CA ILE A 626 12.23 -14.42 -4.18
C ILE A 626 13.25 -13.38 -3.71
N ILE A 627 14.53 -13.66 -3.94
CA ILE A 627 15.65 -12.70 -3.81
C ILE A 627 16.31 -12.57 -5.19
N GLY A 628 16.86 -11.38 -5.47
CA GLY A 628 17.14 -10.94 -6.83
C GLY A 628 18.40 -11.52 -7.49
N GLN A 629 18.28 -11.73 -8.81
CA GLN A 629 19.32 -11.61 -9.83
C GLN A 629 20.76 -12.01 -9.45
N THR A 630 21.12 -13.25 -9.77
CA THR A 630 22.33 -13.52 -10.57
C THR A 630 22.00 -14.70 -11.49
N VAL A 631 22.24 -14.55 -12.80
CA VAL A 631 22.04 -15.63 -13.78
C VAL A 631 23.41 -16.21 -14.13
N ILE A 632 23.60 -17.50 -13.88
CA ILE A 632 24.76 -18.28 -14.33
C ILE A 632 24.21 -19.42 -15.22
N PRO A 633 24.79 -19.68 -16.40
CA PRO A 633 24.29 -20.74 -17.29
C PRO A 633 24.44 -22.13 -16.68
N LEU A 634 23.44 -23.00 -16.87
CA LEU A 634 23.64 -24.43 -16.63
C LEU A 634 24.52 -25.01 -17.74
N ALA A 635 25.71 -25.48 -17.37
CA ALA A 635 26.43 -26.51 -18.11
C ALA A 635 26.03 -27.89 -17.57
N HIS A 636 25.98 -28.89 -18.45
CA HIS A 636 25.83 -30.30 -18.04
C HIS A 636 26.94 -30.72 -17.07
N LEU A 637 26.59 -31.45 -16.02
CA LEU A 637 27.42 -32.51 -15.45
C LEU A 637 26.53 -33.52 -14.71
N ASP A 638 26.62 -34.78 -15.11
CA ASP A 638 25.90 -35.89 -14.50
C ASP A 638 26.69 -36.51 -13.33
N ASN A 639 25.96 -37.12 -12.38
CA ASN A 639 26.32 -38.17 -11.40
C ASN A 639 25.84 -37.89 -9.96
N ALA A 640 25.30 -38.92 -9.31
CA ALA A 640 24.49 -38.79 -8.09
C ALA A 640 25.28 -38.63 -6.77
N GLU A 641 26.59 -38.86 -6.74
CA GLU A 641 27.34 -38.97 -5.48
C GLU A 641 27.65 -37.62 -4.80
N GLN A 642 27.77 -36.51 -5.55
CA GLN A 642 28.02 -35.19 -4.94
C GLN A 642 26.79 -34.60 -4.24
N ALA A 643 25.58 -35.09 -4.54
CA ALA A 643 24.33 -34.64 -3.91
C ALA A 643 24.24 -34.99 -2.41
N VAL A 644 25.02 -35.96 -1.93
CA VAL A 644 25.04 -36.38 -0.52
C VAL A 644 25.83 -35.40 0.35
N ASN A 645 26.95 -34.87 -0.15
CA ASN A 645 27.78 -33.95 0.62
C ASN A 645 27.17 -32.55 0.74
N TYR A 646 26.44 -32.07 -0.27
CA TYR A 646 25.73 -30.78 -0.18
C TYR A 646 24.63 -30.78 0.90
N LYS A 647 23.83 -31.85 1.00
CA LYS A 647 22.83 -31.98 2.08
C LYS A 647 23.42 -31.94 3.48
N LYS A 648 24.67 -32.38 3.64
CA LYS A 648 25.40 -32.37 4.92
C LYS A 648 25.96 -30.98 5.26
N ALA A 649 26.18 -30.12 4.26
CA ALA A 649 26.54 -28.72 4.45
C ALA A 649 25.31 -27.84 4.76
N ASP A 650 24.19 -28.02 4.04
CA ASP A 650 22.92 -27.32 4.33
C ASP A 650 22.47 -27.53 5.78
N SER A 651 22.59 -28.77 6.29
CA SER A 651 22.27 -29.09 7.69
C SER A 651 23.18 -28.44 8.74
N MET A 652 24.29 -27.82 8.33
CA MET A 652 25.22 -27.10 9.22
C MET A 652 25.19 -25.57 9.05
N ILE A 653 24.38 -25.05 8.12
CA ILE A 653 24.15 -23.61 7.94
C ILE A 653 22.75 -23.20 8.49
N ALA A 654 21.87 -24.18 8.73
CA ALA A 654 20.52 -23.98 9.25
C ALA A 654 20.43 -23.67 10.77
N GLU A 655 21.53 -23.33 11.44
CA GLU A 655 21.56 -23.08 12.89
C GLU A 655 21.71 -21.58 13.24
N ASN A 656 20.72 -21.05 13.97
CA ASN A 656 20.73 -19.76 14.67
C ASN A 656 20.97 -18.46 13.88
N VAL A 657 20.06 -18.15 12.93
CA VAL A 657 19.66 -16.74 12.66
C VAL A 657 18.26 -16.49 13.22
N GLN A 658 18.18 -16.40 14.55
CA GLN A 658 16.98 -16.02 15.28
C GLN A 658 16.62 -14.56 14.97
N ARG A 659 15.57 -14.32 14.17
CA ARG A 659 15.14 -12.96 13.78
C ARG A 659 14.28 -12.32 14.87
N ASN A 660 14.54 -11.04 15.16
CA ASN A 660 13.77 -10.20 16.08
C ASN A 660 12.27 -10.24 15.76
N LYS A 661 11.46 -10.78 16.68
CA LYS A 661 10.02 -11.00 16.50
C LYS A 661 9.23 -10.10 17.45
N ILE A 662 8.05 -9.68 17.00
CA ILE A 662 7.07 -8.96 17.81
C ILE A 662 5.74 -9.72 17.69
N THR A 663 5.14 -10.05 18.82
CA THR A 663 3.86 -10.75 18.94
C THR A 663 2.91 -9.86 19.74
N VAL A 664 1.69 -9.66 19.25
CA VAL A 664 0.69 -8.80 19.91
C VAL A 664 -0.55 -9.62 20.24
N TYR A 665 -1.02 -9.55 21.48
CA TYR A 665 -2.17 -10.32 21.93
C TYR A 665 -2.95 -9.62 23.07
N PRO A 666 -4.29 -9.72 23.12
CA PRO A 666 -5.16 -10.06 21.99
C PRO A 666 -5.02 -9.02 20.87
N ASN A 667 -5.65 -9.25 19.71
CA ASN A 667 -5.82 -8.17 18.73
C ASN A 667 -6.79 -7.14 19.33
N PRO A 668 -6.37 -5.89 19.60
CA PRO A 668 -7.13 -4.98 20.46
C PRO A 668 -8.34 -4.37 19.77
N VAL A 669 -9.30 -3.93 20.59
CA VAL A 669 -10.36 -2.99 20.21
C VAL A 669 -10.00 -1.58 20.68
N ALA A 670 -10.63 -0.55 20.10
CA ALA A 670 -10.41 0.84 20.47
C ALA A 670 -10.50 1.08 21.99
N GLY A 671 -9.48 1.72 22.57
CA GLY A 671 -9.38 1.98 24.01
C GLY A 671 -9.09 0.79 24.93
N SER A 672 -8.88 -0.43 24.41
CA SER A 672 -8.47 -1.59 25.21
C SER A 672 -6.97 -1.60 25.55
N ASN A 673 -6.55 -2.58 26.36
CA ASN A 673 -5.14 -2.86 26.60
C ASN A 673 -4.49 -3.56 25.41
N VAL A 674 -3.21 -3.28 25.15
CA VAL A 674 -2.42 -3.95 24.11
C VAL A 674 -1.20 -4.60 24.75
N SER A 675 -1.18 -5.92 24.86
CA SER A 675 0.01 -6.67 25.33
C SER A 675 0.92 -7.00 24.14
N VAL A 676 2.20 -6.68 24.29
CA VAL A 676 3.24 -6.87 23.27
C VAL A 676 4.37 -7.68 23.87
N ARG A 677 4.66 -8.82 23.24
CA ARG A 677 5.84 -9.63 23.49
C ARG A 677 6.85 -9.39 22.38
N ILE A 678 8.10 -9.17 22.74
CA ILE A 678 9.24 -9.19 21.83
C ILE A 678 10.08 -10.44 22.10
N ASP A 679 10.57 -11.09 21.04
CA ASP A 679 11.48 -12.22 21.12
C ASP A 679 12.74 -11.92 20.28
N ASN A 680 13.88 -12.55 20.61
CA ASN A 680 15.13 -12.46 19.86
C ASN A 680 15.74 -11.05 19.74
N PHE A 681 15.60 -10.21 20.78
CA PHE A 681 16.39 -8.99 20.94
C PHE A 681 17.69 -9.29 21.72
N PRO A 682 18.67 -8.37 21.79
CA PRO A 682 19.85 -8.57 22.63
C PRO A 682 19.42 -8.83 24.09
N PRO A 683 20.01 -9.81 24.81
CA PRO A 683 19.70 -10.05 26.22
C PRO A 683 20.05 -8.87 27.13
N GLU A 684 19.31 -8.73 28.24
CA GLU A 684 19.51 -7.69 29.28
C GLU A 684 19.54 -6.23 28.77
N ALA A 685 18.98 -5.97 27.58
CA ALA A 685 19.06 -4.70 26.88
C ALA A 685 17.76 -3.91 26.97
N ALA A 686 17.88 -2.58 27.10
CA ALA A 686 16.74 -1.66 26.99
C ALA A 686 16.24 -1.59 25.53
N VAL A 687 14.96 -1.91 25.32
CA VAL A 687 14.27 -1.87 24.04
C VAL A 687 13.13 -0.86 24.12
N GLN A 688 13.15 0.16 23.25
CA GLN A 688 12.01 1.05 23.08
C GLN A 688 10.96 0.38 22.19
N VAL A 689 9.74 0.26 22.69
CA VAL A 689 8.59 -0.29 21.97
C VAL A 689 7.56 0.81 21.76
N SER A 690 7.30 1.13 20.50
CA SER A 690 6.48 2.26 20.06
C SER A 690 5.33 1.81 19.18
N ILE A 691 4.12 2.31 19.44
CA ILE A 691 2.98 2.19 18.53
C ILE A 691 2.95 3.44 17.63
N LEU A 692 3.03 3.22 16.33
CA LEU A 692 3.09 4.22 15.27
C LEU A 692 1.80 4.17 14.44
N THR A 693 1.32 5.31 13.94
CA THR A 693 0.29 5.31 12.89
C THR A 693 0.88 4.81 11.56
N MET A 694 0.02 4.48 10.58
CA MET A 694 0.48 4.17 9.22
C MET A 694 1.28 5.30 8.54
N ASN A 695 1.23 6.52 9.06
CA ASN A 695 2.00 7.67 8.58
C ASN A 695 3.34 7.84 9.32
N GLY A 696 3.73 6.91 10.19
CA GLY A 696 4.99 6.94 10.94
C GLY A 696 4.98 7.79 12.21
N ASN A 697 3.87 8.45 12.56
CA ASN A 697 3.77 9.25 13.78
C ASN A 697 3.65 8.36 15.02
N ILE A 698 4.48 8.59 16.04
CA ILE A 698 4.38 7.89 17.33
C ILE A 698 3.07 8.28 18.03
N SER A 699 2.25 7.28 18.34
CA SER A 699 1.09 7.40 19.23
C SER A 699 1.52 7.30 20.69
N GLU A 700 2.31 6.29 21.01
CA GLU A 700 2.76 5.95 22.37
C GLU A 700 4.07 5.15 22.31
N THR A 701 4.97 5.36 23.28
CA THR A 701 6.25 4.66 23.41
C THR A 701 6.48 4.32 24.87
N HIS A 702 6.96 3.11 25.14
CA HIS A 702 7.47 2.66 26.43
C HIS A 702 8.84 2.00 26.23
N GLU A 703 9.62 1.89 27.30
CA GLU A 703 10.89 1.17 27.32
C GLU A 703 10.76 -0.08 28.18
N VAL A 704 11.36 -1.19 27.75
CA VAL A 704 11.35 -2.47 28.47
C VAL A 704 12.72 -3.13 28.35
N SER A 705 13.21 -3.73 29.43
CA SER A 705 14.43 -4.56 29.39
C SER A 705 14.09 -5.99 28.98
N THR A 706 14.93 -6.60 28.14
CA THR A 706 14.89 -8.03 27.85
C THR A 706 15.45 -8.87 28.99
N ASP A 707 14.99 -10.11 29.09
CA ASP A 707 15.58 -11.16 29.92
C ASP A 707 16.89 -11.70 29.31
N ASN A 708 17.48 -12.68 29.98
CA ASN A 708 18.68 -13.42 29.56
C ASN A 708 18.51 -14.19 28.23
N ASN A 709 17.29 -14.34 27.73
CA ASN A 709 16.96 -15.01 26.46
C ASN A 709 16.64 -14.01 25.33
N GLY A 710 16.70 -12.69 25.59
CA GLY A 710 16.34 -11.67 24.60
C GLY A 710 14.84 -11.46 24.42
N VAL A 711 14.04 -11.83 25.42
CA VAL A 711 12.57 -11.74 25.44
C VAL A 711 12.14 -10.62 26.39
N ALA A 712 11.10 -9.86 26.03
CA ALA A 712 10.41 -8.97 26.96
C ALA A 712 8.90 -8.92 26.69
N GLU A 713 8.11 -8.58 27.71
CA GLU A 713 6.68 -8.34 27.58
C GLU A 713 6.29 -7.01 28.24
N LEU A 714 5.43 -6.25 27.58
CA LEU A 714 4.83 -5.02 28.11
C LEU A 714 3.35 -4.95 27.77
N THR A 715 2.58 -4.12 28.50
CA THR A 715 1.16 -3.87 28.20
C THR A 715 0.86 -2.38 28.20
N PHE A 716 0.51 -1.85 27.04
CA PHE A 716 -0.03 -0.50 26.88
C PHE A 716 -1.42 -0.46 27.54
N GLN A 717 -1.58 0.30 28.62
CA GLN A 717 -2.80 0.33 29.43
C GLN A 717 -3.80 1.34 28.86
N LYS A 718 -5.00 0.87 28.47
CA LYS A 718 -6.13 1.68 27.96
C LYS A 718 -5.69 2.82 27.03
N SER A 719 -4.98 2.49 25.95
CA SER A 719 -4.40 3.51 25.07
C SER A 719 -5.49 4.27 24.31
N SER A 720 -5.92 5.40 24.88
CA SER A 720 -7.03 6.25 24.42
C SER A 720 -6.75 6.97 23.10
N LYS A 721 -5.52 6.86 22.58
CA LYS A 721 -5.10 7.32 21.25
C LYS A 721 -5.33 6.27 20.15
N LEU A 722 -5.65 5.02 20.52
CA LEU A 722 -5.93 3.93 19.60
C LEU A 722 -7.43 3.86 19.30
N ILE A 723 -7.81 4.45 18.17
CA ILE A 723 -9.12 4.30 17.54
C ILE A 723 -9.09 3.14 16.53
N THR A 724 -10.26 2.69 16.05
CA THR A 724 -10.35 1.71 14.95
C THR A 724 -9.46 2.10 13.77
N GLY A 725 -8.50 1.24 13.41
CA GLY A 725 -7.48 1.59 12.42
C GLY A 725 -6.29 0.64 12.35
N ILE A 726 -5.38 0.93 11.44
CA ILE A 726 -4.12 0.19 11.29
C ILE A 726 -2.98 1.01 11.90
N TYR A 727 -2.14 0.34 12.67
CA TYR A 727 -0.95 0.88 13.32
C TYR A 727 0.23 -0.07 13.07
N LEU A 728 1.45 0.38 13.38
CA LEU A 728 2.65 -0.45 13.40
C LEU A 728 3.23 -0.43 14.82
N ILE A 729 3.61 -1.59 15.35
CA ILE A 729 4.42 -1.66 16.57
C ILE A 729 5.87 -1.87 16.17
N ARG A 730 6.74 -0.93 16.53
CA ARG A 730 8.19 -1.01 16.33
C ARG A 730 8.87 -1.25 17.67
N ALA A 731 9.77 -2.23 17.73
CA ALA A 731 10.67 -2.45 18.85
C ALA A 731 12.10 -2.19 18.38
N SER A 732 12.88 -1.40 19.14
CA SER A 732 14.22 -0.96 18.72
C SER A 732 15.20 -0.76 19.87
N THR A 733 16.44 -1.19 19.65
CA THR A 733 17.65 -0.82 20.41
C THR A 733 18.52 0.12 19.56
N ALA A 734 19.70 0.50 20.05
CA ALA A 734 20.70 1.22 19.26
C ALA A 734 21.25 0.44 18.04
N THR A 735 21.10 -0.89 18.00
CA THR A 735 21.72 -1.77 17.00
C THR A 735 20.73 -2.66 16.23
N THR A 736 19.51 -2.84 16.73
CA THR A 736 18.49 -3.72 16.13
C THR A 736 17.12 -3.04 16.13
N SER A 737 16.29 -3.30 15.12
CA SER A 737 14.85 -3.01 15.23
C SER A 737 14.00 -3.97 14.42
N SER A 738 12.80 -4.24 14.91
CA SER A 738 11.76 -5.03 14.25
C SER A 738 10.45 -4.26 14.21
N THR A 739 9.52 -4.63 13.33
CA THR A 739 8.22 -3.97 13.19
C THR A 739 7.13 -4.97 12.83
N ALA A 740 6.00 -4.92 13.53
CA ALA A 740 4.82 -5.72 13.27
C ALA A 740 3.59 -4.83 13.03
N LYS A 741 2.57 -5.38 12.35
CA LYS A 741 1.31 -4.68 12.09
C LYS A 741 0.33 -4.90 13.24
N LEU A 742 -0.29 -3.82 13.70
CA LEU A 742 -1.41 -3.82 14.63
C LEU A 742 -2.70 -3.42 13.89
N ILE A 743 -3.81 -4.07 14.21
CA ILE A 743 -5.13 -3.70 13.69
C ILE A 743 -6.05 -3.50 14.89
N VAL A 744 -6.33 -2.24 15.21
CA VAL A 744 -7.29 -1.88 16.26
C VAL A 744 -8.68 -1.96 15.65
N GLN A 745 -9.58 -2.73 16.28
CA GLN A 745 -10.98 -2.89 15.84
C GLN A 745 -11.89 -1.86 16.52
#